data_AF-A0A2S8X2C0-F1
#
_entry.id   AF-A0A2S8X2C0-F1
#
_cell.length_a   1.000
_cell.length_b   1.000
_cell.length_c   1.000
_cell.angle_alpha   90.00
_cell.angle_beta   90.00
_cell.angle_gamma   90.00
#
_symmetry.space_group_name_H-M   'P 1'
#
loop_
_entity.id
_entity.type
_entity.pdbx_description
1 polymer ?
#
loop_
_entity_poly.entity_id
_entity_poly.type
_entity_poly.pdbx_seq_one_letter_code
_entity_poly.pdbx_strand_id
1 'polypeptide(L)'
;MRKGVKQMLAATLLAAGIFPGLSPGLTQAAEAHVDNPFVGATAYLNQDYSALVDTSIALTNDASLKAKMETVKSYPTAVWVDRIAAINGGVNNAGRKSIEEHLDAALAQKKPGTPITASFVIYNLPGRDCHALASNGELPLTQAALQTYKTDYIDVIADIFADPKYQDIRIIAVIEPDSLPNLVTNLSTPACGQASSTGIYEAGVKYALDKLHAIPNVYNYLDIGHSGWLGWDNNRSAAVALYTSVVQGTAAGLSSADGFITNTANTTPLGEPNLSNPDLNIGGQPIKSAKFYEWNPYFDETDFTAALYADFVQAGWPSSTGFLIDTSRNGWGGVNRPASATGSNINDYVNSGRVDRREHRGNWCNASGAGIGEAPKAAPGPAHLDAYVWVKPPGESDGSSSEIPNNEGKGFDRMCDPTFTTRDGVLTGALPNAPVSGHWFHDQFVALVKNAFPVLPASNGGGNPPGGTTAPAAPAALTATAGNAQVSLTWTASTGATSYSVKRALSASGPFTTIAANVSGTSYSNIGLINGTTYYYVVTATNAVGESVNSATATATPVAGVTAPAAPTALTATAGNAQVSLTWTASTGATSYNVKRALSATGPFTTIAANVSGTSYTNTALTNGTTYHYVVSAVNTAGQSANSAVASATPQSVVVPTSDLVVQYRAGDTNAQDSQIKPYFNIKNLGSTAVNLSDLKIRYYFSKEGSAAMDSAIDYAQVGGANIQRTFTDSYVELSFTSGAGSIQAGGQTGDIQLRMYKTDWSNFDETNDYSFDPTKTSYQDWNKVTLYQGGNLVWGIEP
;
A
#
# COMPACT_ATOMS: atom_id res chain seq x y z
N MET A 1 44.48 -9.35 -45.41
CA MET A 1 45.87 -8.92 -45.16
C MET A 1 46.22 -7.72 -46.04
N ARG A 2 46.30 -6.51 -45.47
CA ARG A 2 47.36 -5.51 -45.73
C ARG A 2 47.12 -4.31 -44.82
N LYS A 3 47.99 -4.20 -43.81
CA LYS A 3 48.18 -3.06 -42.93
C LYS A 3 48.99 -1.97 -43.64
N GLY A 4 48.71 -0.72 -43.26
CA GLY A 4 49.71 0.36 -43.11
C GLY A 4 49.91 1.24 -44.35
N VAL A 5 49.77 2.56 -44.20
CA VAL A 5 50.79 3.50 -43.71
C VAL A 5 50.14 4.88 -43.52
N LYS A 6 50.38 5.51 -42.37
CA LYS A 6 50.17 6.94 -42.10
C LYS A 6 51.37 7.72 -42.63
N GLN A 7 51.18 8.93 -43.16
CA GLN A 7 51.91 10.14 -42.75
C GLN A 7 51.41 11.42 -43.44
N MET A 8 51.31 12.47 -42.64
CA MET A 8 50.95 13.85 -42.98
C MET A 8 52.02 14.52 -43.85
N LEU A 9 51.62 15.45 -44.72
CA LEU A 9 52.36 16.69 -44.93
C LEU A 9 51.38 17.80 -45.35
N ALA A 10 51.32 18.86 -44.55
CA ALA A 10 50.66 20.11 -44.89
C ALA A 10 51.66 21.04 -45.60
N ALA A 11 51.26 21.62 -46.73
CA ALA A 11 51.86 22.85 -47.24
C ALA A 11 50.85 23.61 -48.11
N THR A 12 50.69 24.87 -47.73
CA THR A 12 49.77 25.90 -48.19
C THR A 12 50.03 26.35 -49.62
N LEU A 13 48.98 26.54 -50.43
CA LEU A 13 49.03 27.48 -51.57
C LEU A 13 47.69 28.23 -51.69
N LEU A 14 47.79 29.54 -51.46
CA LEU A 14 46.77 30.55 -51.74
C LEU A 14 46.60 30.67 -53.27
N ALA A 15 45.38 30.49 -53.77
CA ALA A 15 44.96 31.05 -55.04
C ALA A 15 43.47 31.42 -54.97
N ALA A 16 43.20 32.73 -54.91
CA ALA A 16 41.88 33.31 -54.98
C ALA A 16 41.37 33.31 -56.43
N GLY A 17 40.12 32.87 -56.64
CA GLY A 17 39.48 32.85 -57.96
C GLY A 17 38.01 32.45 -57.91
N ILE A 18 37.15 33.41 -57.56
CA ILE A 18 35.76 33.65 -58.01
C ILE A 18 34.99 32.44 -58.61
N PHE A 19 34.03 31.91 -57.83
CA PHE A 19 32.78 31.32 -58.33
C PHE A 19 31.64 31.70 -57.37
N PRO A 20 30.57 32.38 -57.81
CA PRO A 20 29.39 32.58 -56.98
C PRO A 20 28.44 31.38 -57.10
N GLY A 21 27.98 30.88 -55.95
CA GLY A 21 26.64 30.29 -55.85
C GLY A 21 26.51 28.78 -56.08
N LEU A 22 27.15 27.97 -55.24
CA LEU A 22 26.58 26.71 -54.76
C LEU A 22 26.85 26.65 -53.26
N SER A 23 25.83 26.98 -52.46
CA SER A 23 25.87 26.72 -51.02
C SER A 23 26.14 25.23 -50.83
N PRO A 24 27.18 24.80 -50.10
CA PRO A 24 27.26 23.41 -49.69
C PRO A 24 25.98 23.13 -48.89
N GLY A 25 25.21 22.14 -49.33
CA GLY A 25 24.09 21.64 -48.55
C GLY A 25 24.58 21.39 -47.14
N LEU A 26 23.88 21.95 -46.15
CA LEU A 26 24.18 21.75 -44.74
C LEU A 26 24.33 20.24 -44.52
N THR A 27 25.56 19.78 -44.26
CA THR A 27 25.79 18.47 -43.65
C THR A 27 25.10 18.53 -42.31
N GLN A 28 23.87 18.03 -42.26
CA GLN A 28 23.08 17.94 -41.05
C GLN A 28 23.83 16.98 -40.13
N ALA A 29 24.44 17.52 -39.07
CA ALA A 29 25.08 16.71 -38.05
C ALA A 29 24.03 15.77 -37.44
N ALA A 30 24.43 14.54 -37.12
CA ALA A 30 23.61 13.58 -36.39
C ALA A 30 22.98 14.27 -35.16
N GLU A 31 21.74 13.91 -34.83
CA GLU A 31 21.09 14.44 -33.63
C GLU A 31 21.96 14.10 -32.41
N ALA A 32 22.20 15.09 -31.55
CA ALA A 32 22.99 14.85 -30.34
C ALA A 32 22.33 13.78 -29.48
N HIS A 33 23.13 12.97 -28.79
CA HIS A 33 22.63 12.01 -27.81
C HIS A 33 21.87 12.77 -26.71
N VAL A 34 20.58 12.47 -26.52
CA VAL A 34 19.71 13.17 -25.57
C VAL A 34 19.51 12.36 -24.29
N ASP A 35 18.97 12.99 -23.25
CA ASP A 35 18.66 12.33 -21.98
C ASP A 35 17.60 11.23 -22.15
N ASN A 36 16.45 11.58 -22.71
CA ASN A 36 15.35 10.64 -22.99
C ASN A 36 15.04 10.64 -24.50
N PRO A 37 15.30 9.52 -25.22
CA PRO A 37 15.12 9.45 -26.67
C PRO A 37 13.66 9.40 -27.11
N PHE A 38 12.71 9.14 -26.22
CA PHE A 38 11.28 9.05 -26.53
C PHE A 38 10.59 10.41 -26.48
N VAL A 39 11.11 11.37 -25.72
CA VAL A 39 10.50 12.71 -25.60
C VAL A 39 10.54 13.44 -26.94
N GLY A 40 9.36 13.86 -27.40
CA GLY A 40 9.17 14.59 -28.65
C GLY A 40 9.33 13.75 -29.92
N ALA A 41 9.61 12.45 -29.80
CA ALA A 41 9.77 11.55 -30.92
C ALA A 41 8.44 10.91 -31.34
N THR A 42 8.30 10.64 -32.63
CA THR A 42 7.41 9.58 -33.13
C THR A 42 8.07 8.21 -32.93
N ALA A 43 7.35 7.12 -33.16
CA ALA A 43 7.89 5.78 -33.02
C ALA A 43 7.63 4.95 -34.28
N TYR A 44 8.59 4.10 -34.61
CA TYR A 44 8.51 3.17 -35.73
C TYR A 44 7.35 2.16 -35.54
N LEU A 45 6.46 2.11 -36.53
CA LEU A 45 5.41 1.09 -36.61
C LEU A 45 5.92 -0.09 -37.43
N ASN A 46 6.10 -1.24 -36.76
CA ASN A 46 6.54 -2.46 -37.39
C ASN A 46 5.45 -2.99 -38.34
N GLN A 47 5.73 -2.95 -39.64
CA GLN A 47 4.80 -3.37 -40.68
C GLN A 47 4.59 -4.89 -40.70
N ASP A 48 5.58 -5.68 -40.28
CA ASP A 48 5.44 -7.14 -40.20
C ASP A 48 4.47 -7.51 -39.06
N TYR A 49 4.60 -6.87 -37.90
CA TYR A 49 3.63 -7.01 -36.80
C TYR A 49 2.22 -6.61 -37.23
N SER A 50 2.11 -5.45 -37.91
CA SER A 50 0.83 -4.95 -38.43
C SER A 50 0.14 -5.96 -39.36
N ALA A 51 0.91 -6.63 -40.23
CA ALA A 51 0.40 -7.66 -41.12
C ALA A 51 -0.06 -8.91 -40.37
N LEU A 52 0.61 -9.29 -39.27
CA LEU A 52 0.17 -10.40 -38.41
C LEU A 52 -1.17 -10.07 -37.71
N VAL A 53 -1.34 -8.84 -37.22
CA VAL A 53 -2.62 -8.37 -36.66
C VAL A 53 -3.74 -8.47 -37.70
N ASP A 54 -3.47 -8.09 -38.96
CA ASP A 54 -4.45 -8.20 -40.06
C ASP A 54 -4.95 -9.64 -40.26
N THR A 55 -4.10 -10.65 -40.05
CA THR A 55 -4.54 -12.06 -40.13
C THR A 55 -5.61 -12.37 -39.09
N SER A 56 -5.53 -11.79 -37.88
CA SER A 56 -6.53 -11.99 -36.83
C SER A 56 -7.81 -11.19 -37.08
N ILE A 57 -7.69 -9.98 -37.63
CA ILE A 57 -8.83 -9.16 -38.04
C ILE A 57 -9.66 -9.89 -39.09
N ALA A 58 -9.01 -10.59 -40.03
CA ALA A 58 -9.68 -11.37 -41.06
C ALA A 58 -10.45 -12.59 -40.52
N LEU A 59 -10.06 -13.13 -39.35
CA LEU A 59 -10.65 -14.33 -38.75
C LEU A 59 -11.89 -14.07 -37.87
N THR A 60 -12.12 -12.83 -37.45
CA THR A 60 -13.29 -12.49 -36.62
C THR A 60 -14.40 -11.79 -37.44
N ASN A 61 -15.65 -11.90 -36.99
CA ASN A 61 -16.78 -11.11 -37.49
C ASN A 61 -17.29 -10.08 -36.46
N ASP A 62 -16.72 -10.07 -35.25
CA ASP A 62 -17.06 -9.10 -34.21
C ASP A 62 -16.46 -7.73 -34.56
N ALA A 63 -17.32 -6.77 -34.92
CA ALA A 63 -16.92 -5.42 -35.32
C ALA A 63 -16.19 -4.65 -34.21
N SER A 64 -16.57 -4.87 -32.94
CA SER A 64 -15.91 -4.23 -31.79
C SER A 64 -14.50 -4.79 -31.59
N LEU A 65 -14.36 -6.12 -31.71
CA LEU A 65 -13.05 -6.76 -31.63
C LEU A 65 -12.14 -6.34 -32.79
N LYS A 66 -12.67 -6.25 -34.03
CA LYS A 66 -11.91 -5.73 -35.18
C LYS A 66 -11.38 -4.33 -34.93
N ALA A 67 -12.24 -3.41 -34.49
CA ALA A 67 -11.83 -2.04 -34.26
C ALA A 67 -10.76 -1.92 -33.16
N LYS A 68 -10.82 -2.75 -32.12
CA LYS A 68 -9.75 -2.83 -31.11
C LYS A 68 -8.45 -3.40 -31.67
N MET A 69 -8.52 -4.43 -32.52
CA MET A 69 -7.33 -4.99 -33.17
C MET A 69 -6.67 -3.97 -34.11
N GLU A 70 -7.46 -3.18 -34.84
CA GLU A 70 -6.97 -2.07 -35.67
C GLU A 70 -6.28 -0.98 -34.83
N THR A 71 -6.80 -0.69 -33.64
CA THR A 71 -6.10 0.16 -32.67
C THR A 71 -4.77 -0.47 -32.25
N VAL A 72 -4.73 -1.78 -31.94
CA VAL A 72 -3.50 -2.46 -31.52
C VAL A 72 -2.42 -2.41 -32.61
N LYS A 73 -2.81 -2.63 -33.87
CA LYS A 73 -1.96 -2.50 -35.05
C LYS A 73 -1.29 -1.13 -35.18
N SER A 74 -1.87 -0.07 -34.59
CA SER A 74 -1.33 1.28 -34.68
C SER A 74 -0.23 1.62 -33.68
N TYR A 75 0.08 0.74 -32.74
CA TYR A 75 1.09 0.99 -31.73
C TYR A 75 2.47 0.46 -32.14
N PRO A 76 3.56 1.15 -31.74
CA PRO A 76 4.91 0.70 -32.03
C PRO A 76 5.25 -0.55 -31.20
N THR A 77 5.98 -1.48 -31.80
CA THR A 77 6.51 -2.68 -31.15
C THR A 77 7.98 -2.85 -31.51
N ALA A 78 8.80 -3.35 -30.58
CA ALA A 78 10.21 -3.61 -30.87
C ALA A 78 10.40 -4.75 -31.91
N VAL A 79 11.53 -4.71 -32.60
CA VAL A 79 11.99 -5.73 -33.54
C VAL A 79 12.97 -6.64 -32.82
N TRP A 80 12.66 -7.93 -32.71
CA TRP A 80 13.53 -8.90 -32.04
C TRP A 80 14.59 -9.43 -33.01
N VAL A 81 15.86 -9.26 -32.66
CA VAL A 81 16.99 -9.84 -33.38
C VAL A 81 17.42 -11.11 -32.65
N ASP A 82 16.54 -12.10 -32.56
CA ASP A 82 16.68 -13.28 -31.69
C ASP A 82 17.69 -14.34 -32.16
N ARG A 83 18.40 -14.07 -33.27
CA ARG A 83 19.39 -14.94 -33.91
C ARG A 83 20.12 -14.19 -35.02
N ILE A 84 21.24 -14.70 -35.51
CA ILE A 84 22.01 -14.14 -36.64
C ILE A 84 21.14 -14.02 -37.89
N ALA A 85 20.28 -15.01 -38.17
CA ALA A 85 19.40 -14.97 -39.34
C ALA A 85 18.40 -13.79 -39.30
N ALA A 86 18.05 -13.26 -38.12
CA ALA A 86 17.15 -12.12 -37.99
C ALA A 86 17.76 -10.81 -38.46
N ILE A 87 19.10 -10.71 -38.53
CA ILE A 87 19.80 -9.52 -39.05
C ILE A 87 19.43 -9.29 -40.52
N ASN A 88 19.49 -10.35 -41.33
CA ASN A 88 19.25 -10.28 -42.77
C ASN A 88 17.79 -10.53 -43.17
N GLY A 89 16.95 -10.97 -42.23
CA GLY A 89 15.53 -11.25 -42.47
C GLY A 89 15.28 -12.32 -43.55
N GLY A 90 14.19 -12.16 -44.29
CA GLY A 90 13.80 -13.01 -45.40
C GLY A 90 13.36 -14.41 -44.97
N VAL A 91 13.49 -15.38 -45.87
CA VAL A 91 12.97 -16.75 -45.68
C VAL A 91 13.55 -17.47 -44.46
N ASN A 92 14.79 -17.13 -44.06
CA ASN A 92 15.45 -17.71 -42.89
C ASN A 92 14.96 -17.09 -41.57
N ASN A 93 14.19 -16.00 -41.64
CA ASN A 93 13.50 -15.38 -40.52
C ASN A 93 11.99 -15.30 -40.74
N ALA A 94 11.39 -16.38 -41.26
CA ALA A 94 9.95 -16.51 -41.49
C ALA A 94 9.34 -15.39 -42.37
N GLY A 95 10.12 -14.82 -43.29
CA GLY A 95 9.69 -13.75 -44.19
C GLY A 95 9.67 -12.35 -43.57
N ARG A 96 10.16 -12.19 -42.33
CA ARG A 96 10.30 -10.87 -41.68
C ARG A 96 11.40 -10.06 -42.34
N LYS A 97 11.32 -8.73 -42.19
CA LYS A 97 12.30 -7.78 -42.71
C LYS A 97 13.68 -7.94 -42.08
N SER A 98 14.71 -7.52 -42.80
CA SER A 98 16.06 -7.32 -42.26
C SER A 98 16.10 -6.09 -41.33
N ILE A 99 17.19 -5.91 -40.59
CA ILE A 99 17.40 -4.70 -39.79
C ILE A 99 17.42 -3.45 -40.69
N GLU A 100 18.12 -3.49 -41.83
CA GLU A 100 18.14 -2.37 -42.78
C GLU A 100 16.75 -2.06 -43.33
N GLU A 101 15.96 -3.08 -43.67
CA GLU A 101 14.59 -2.89 -44.16
C GLU A 101 13.67 -2.26 -43.09
N HIS A 102 13.86 -2.62 -41.81
CA HIS A 102 13.15 -1.98 -40.70
C HIS A 102 13.58 -0.51 -40.53
N LEU A 103 14.89 -0.22 -40.57
CA LEU A 103 15.41 1.15 -40.46
C LEU A 103 14.98 2.01 -41.66
N ASP A 104 14.93 1.45 -42.87
CA ASP A 104 14.39 2.11 -44.06
C ASP A 104 12.92 2.44 -43.92
N ALA A 105 12.13 1.51 -43.37
CA ALA A 105 10.73 1.76 -43.07
C ALA A 105 10.56 2.82 -41.96
N ALA A 106 11.46 2.89 -40.98
CA ALA A 106 11.47 3.94 -39.96
C ALA A 106 11.79 5.32 -40.57
N LEU A 107 12.81 5.43 -41.44
CA LEU A 107 13.10 6.66 -42.17
C LEU A 107 11.90 7.12 -43.00
N ALA A 108 11.21 6.19 -43.68
CA ALA A 108 10.02 6.50 -44.46
C ALA A 108 8.83 6.98 -43.60
N GLN A 109 8.77 6.58 -42.32
CA GLN A 109 7.75 7.02 -41.36
C GLN A 109 8.12 8.31 -40.63
N LYS A 110 9.40 8.73 -40.68
CA LYS A 110 9.90 9.92 -39.98
C LYS A 110 9.21 11.17 -40.51
N LYS A 111 8.67 11.99 -39.59
CA LYS A 111 8.07 13.28 -39.94
C LYS A 111 9.14 14.38 -40.00
N PRO A 112 9.04 15.35 -40.94
CA PRO A 112 9.95 16.49 -40.98
C PRO A 112 9.94 17.27 -39.65
N GLY A 113 11.12 17.55 -39.11
CA GLY A 113 11.27 18.29 -37.84
C GLY A 113 10.85 17.51 -36.58
N THR A 114 10.52 16.22 -36.68
CA THR A 114 10.21 15.37 -35.53
C THR A 114 11.14 14.16 -35.52
N PRO A 115 11.81 13.85 -34.38
CA PRO A 115 12.58 12.62 -34.25
C PRO A 115 11.70 11.37 -34.40
N ILE A 116 12.32 10.23 -34.69
CA ILE A 116 11.65 8.93 -34.67
C ILE A 116 12.50 7.93 -33.89
N THR A 117 11.87 7.14 -33.02
CA THR A 117 12.51 6.01 -32.35
C THR A 117 12.27 4.71 -33.11
N ALA A 118 13.27 3.83 -33.15
CA ALA A 118 13.12 2.46 -33.61
C ALA A 118 13.75 1.50 -32.59
N SER A 119 12.94 0.62 -32.01
CA SER A 119 13.38 -0.27 -30.94
C SER A 119 13.76 -1.65 -31.47
N PHE A 120 14.94 -2.13 -31.07
CA PHE A 120 15.49 -3.44 -31.39
C PHE A 120 15.86 -4.18 -30.12
N VAL A 121 15.60 -5.49 -30.09
CA VAL A 121 15.99 -6.37 -28.99
C VAL A 121 17.23 -7.16 -29.41
N ILE A 122 18.35 -6.88 -28.74
CA ILE A 122 19.61 -7.61 -28.89
C ILE A 122 19.53 -8.82 -27.97
N TYR A 123 19.43 -10.01 -28.52
CA TYR A 123 19.04 -11.19 -27.76
C TYR A 123 19.61 -12.47 -28.38
N ASN A 124 20.92 -12.65 -28.33
CA ASN A 124 21.57 -13.84 -28.88
C ASN A 124 22.81 -14.27 -28.10
N LEU A 125 22.89 -13.98 -26.79
CA LEU A 125 24.02 -14.41 -25.97
C LEU A 125 24.32 -15.92 -26.11
N PRO A 126 25.60 -16.33 -26.10
CA PRO A 126 25.94 -17.74 -26.03
C PRO A 126 25.40 -18.39 -24.75
N GLY A 127 24.67 -19.50 -24.89
CA GLY A 127 23.99 -20.16 -23.79
C GLY A 127 22.81 -19.35 -23.24
N ARG A 128 22.14 -18.57 -24.10
CA ARG A 128 20.94 -17.76 -23.78
C ARG A 128 19.94 -18.52 -22.92
N ASP A 129 19.19 -17.80 -22.07
CA ASP A 129 18.09 -18.37 -21.27
C ASP A 129 18.55 -19.54 -20.40
N CYS A 130 19.68 -19.40 -19.69
CA CYS A 130 20.34 -20.52 -19.02
C CYS A 130 19.48 -21.24 -17.96
N HIS A 131 18.39 -20.60 -17.50
CA HIS A 131 17.46 -21.17 -16.53
C HIS A 131 16.23 -21.81 -17.16
N ALA A 132 16.01 -21.60 -18.47
CA ALA A 132 14.97 -22.28 -19.22
C ALA A 132 15.18 -23.80 -19.18
N LEU A 133 14.08 -24.54 -19.20
CA LEU A 133 14.12 -26.01 -19.34
C LEU A 133 14.52 -26.40 -20.76
N ALA A 134 14.21 -25.55 -21.74
CA ALA A 134 14.70 -25.64 -23.11
C ALA A 134 14.94 -24.24 -23.69
N SER A 135 16.20 -23.81 -23.72
CA SER A 135 16.60 -22.56 -24.38
C SER A 135 16.43 -22.66 -25.90
N ASN A 136 16.08 -21.53 -26.52
CA ASN A 136 16.00 -21.35 -27.97
C ASN A 136 17.25 -20.64 -28.55
N GLY A 137 18.31 -20.44 -27.75
CA GLY A 137 19.54 -19.79 -28.20
C GLY A 137 20.34 -20.68 -29.16
N GLU A 138 20.74 -20.12 -30.31
CA GLU A 138 21.50 -20.89 -31.32
C GLU A 138 22.98 -21.05 -30.96
N LEU A 139 23.52 -20.14 -30.14
CA LEU A 139 24.92 -20.11 -29.77
C LEU A 139 25.17 -20.93 -28.50
N PRO A 140 26.04 -21.96 -28.52
CA PRO A 140 26.34 -22.75 -27.32
C PRO A 140 27.21 -21.96 -26.34
N LEU A 141 27.14 -22.25 -25.04
CA LEU A 141 27.92 -21.55 -24.01
C LEU A 141 29.42 -21.88 -24.07
N THR A 142 30.15 -21.26 -25.00
CA THR A 142 31.59 -21.48 -25.23
C THR A 142 32.28 -20.18 -25.63
N GLN A 143 33.60 -20.09 -25.43
CA GLN A 143 34.39 -18.94 -25.87
C GLN A 143 34.40 -18.77 -27.39
N ALA A 144 34.34 -19.86 -28.16
CA ALA A 144 34.23 -19.81 -29.61
C ALA A 144 32.90 -19.16 -30.05
N ALA A 145 31.80 -19.55 -29.41
CA ALA A 145 30.49 -18.95 -29.66
C ALA A 145 30.40 -17.51 -29.16
N LEU A 146 31.09 -17.14 -28.08
CA LEU A 146 31.24 -15.73 -27.70
C LEU A 146 31.95 -14.94 -28.80
N GLN A 147 32.94 -15.52 -29.48
CA GLN A 147 33.55 -14.84 -30.62
C GLN A 147 32.58 -14.69 -31.79
N THR A 148 31.76 -15.71 -32.10
CA THR A 148 30.68 -15.62 -33.09
C THR A 148 29.65 -14.55 -32.71
N TYR A 149 29.22 -14.49 -31.45
CA TYR A 149 28.33 -13.43 -30.95
C TYR A 149 28.92 -12.04 -31.18
N LYS A 150 30.24 -11.87 -30.98
CA LYS A 150 30.91 -10.60 -31.22
C LYS A 150 30.96 -10.25 -32.72
N THR A 151 31.43 -11.16 -33.57
CA THR A 151 31.78 -10.83 -34.97
C THR A 151 30.62 -10.97 -35.95
N ASP A 152 29.78 -11.98 -35.74
CA ASP A 152 28.76 -12.37 -36.73
C ASP A 152 27.38 -11.83 -36.33
N TYR A 153 27.27 -11.30 -35.10
CA TYR A 153 26.05 -10.74 -34.54
C TYR A 153 26.24 -9.26 -34.13
N ILE A 154 26.95 -8.96 -33.04
CA ILE A 154 27.08 -7.58 -32.53
C ILE A 154 27.80 -6.65 -33.51
N ASP A 155 28.95 -7.07 -34.07
CA ASP A 155 29.71 -6.23 -35.01
C ASP A 155 28.87 -5.88 -36.25
N VAL A 156 28.11 -6.85 -36.77
CA VAL A 156 27.24 -6.64 -37.94
C VAL A 156 26.09 -5.67 -37.62
N ILE A 157 25.43 -5.84 -36.47
CA ILE A 157 24.36 -4.94 -36.02
C ILE A 157 24.90 -3.52 -35.81
N ALA A 158 26.07 -3.39 -35.16
CA ALA A 158 26.72 -2.10 -34.93
C ALA A 158 27.11 -1.42 -36.26
N ASP A 159 27.64 -2.17 -37.23
CA ASP A 159 27.99 -1.64 -38.55
C ASP A 159 26.74 -1.13 -39.30
N ILE A 160 25.61 -1.82 -39.19
CA ILE A 160 24.33 -1.37 -39.76
C ILE A 160 23.83 -0.10 -39.04
N PHE A 161 23.80 -0.09 -37.72
CA PHE A 161 23.34 1.07 -36.94
C PHE A 161 24.21 2.31 -37.13
N ALA A 162 25.50 2.12 -37.39
CA ALA A 162 26.46 3.19 -37.63
C ALA A 162 26.42 3.76 -39.06
N ASP A 163 25.64 3.18 -39.97
CA ASP A 163 25.47 3.71 -41.33
C ASP A 163 24.94 5.16 -41.25
N PRO A 164 25.64 6.16 -41.80
CA PRO A 164 25.19 7.56 -41.79
C PRO A 164 23.79 7.78 -42.35
N LYS A 165 23.26 6.85 -43.16
CA LYS A 165 21.88 6.84 -43.62
C LYS A 165 20.86 6.86 -42.47
N TYR A 166 21.17 6.21 -41.35
CA TYR A 166 20.26 6.04 -40.21
C TYR A 166 20.54 7.01 -39.05
N GLN A 167 21.45 7.97 -39.22
CA GLN A 167 21.83 8.93 -38.17
C GLN A 167 20.65 9.79 -37.64
N ASP A 168 19.56 9.86 -38.41
CA ASP A 168 18.33 10.61 -38.08
C ASP A 168 17.27 9.76 -37.34
N ILE A 169 17.59 8.50 -37.00
CA ILE A 169 16.75 7.63 -36.16
C ILE A 169 17.37 7.54 -34.78
N ARG A 170 16.56 7.67 -33.73
CA ARG A 170 16.97 7.31 -32.36
C ARG A 170 16.78 5.80 -32.19
N ILE A 171 17.86 5.03 -32.24
CA ILE A 171 17.81 3.57 -32.20
C ILE A 171 17.81 3.14 -30.74
N ILE A 172 16.76 2.46 -30.29
CA ILE A 172 16.66 1.95 -28.92
C ILE A 172 17.10 0.49 -28.92
N ALA A 173 18.17 0.15 -28.21
CA ALA A 173 18.66 -1.21 -28.07
C ALA A 173 18.29 -1.76 -26.68
N VAL A 174 17.38 -2.72 -26.64
CA VAL A 174 17.09 -3.51 -25.44
C VAL A 174 18.11 -4.64 -25.36
N ILE A 175 18.94 -4.63 -24.31
CA ILE A 175 20.12 -5.49 -24.23
C ILE A 175 19.82 -6.74 -23.43
N GLU A 176 19.84 -7.87 -24.15
CA GLU A 176 19.89 -9.25 -23.68
C GLU A 176 18.94 -9.58 -22.52
N PRO A 177 17.62 -9.63 -22.78
CA PRO A 177 16.66 -10.17 -21.81
C PRO A 177 17.04 -11.57 -21.30
N ASP A 178 16.57 -11.91 -20.09
CA ASP A 178 16.78 -13.24 -19.47
C ASP A 178 18.27 -13.67 -19.40
N SER A 179 19.17 -12.72 -19.17
CA SER A 179 20.62 -12.96 -19.09
C SER A 179 21.18 -12.75 -17.68
N LEU A 180 21.70 -11.56 -17.36
CA LEU A 180 22.35 -11.21 -16.10
C LEU A 180 21.50 -11.49 -14.84
N PRO A 181 20.15 -11.34 -14.81
CA PRO A 181 19.36 -11.70 -13.63
C PRO A 181 19.55 -13.16 -13.20
N ASN A 182 19.82 -14.07 -14.15
CA ASN A 182 20.09 -15.47 -13.84
C ASN A 182 21.37 -15.68 -13.04
N LEU A 183 22.36 -14.80 -13.19
CA LEU A 183 23.61 -14.88 -12.44
C LEU A 183 23.44 -14.48 -10.98
N VAL A 184 22.29 -13.88 -10.64
CA VAL A 184 21.94 -13.52 -9.26
C VAL A 184 21.17 -14.64 -8.57
N THR A 185 20.14 -15.19 -9.22
CA THR A 185 19.18 -16.08 -8.53
C THR A 185 19.30 -17.54 -8.92
N ASN A 186 19.89 -17.85 -10.08
CA ASN A 186 19.73 -19.14 -10.74
C ASN A 186 21.05 -19.92 -10.89
N LEU A 187 22.09 -19.56 -10.15
CA LEU A 187 23.41 -20.21 -10.19
C LEU A 187 23.39 -21.70 -9.83
N SER A 188 22.36 -22.18 -9.13
CA SER A 188 22.16 -23.61 -8.87
C SER A 188 21.79 -24.41 -10.13
N THR A 189 21.28 -23.76 -11.17
CA THR A 189 21.08 -24.40 -12.48
C THR A 189 22.44 -24.51 -13.17
N PRO A 190 22.88 -25.73 -13.56
CA PRO A 190 24.22 -25.94 -14.09
C PRO A 190 24.60 -25.01 -15.24
N ALA A 191 23.69 -24.75 -16.18
CA ALA A 191 23.95 -23.85 -17.31
C ALA A 191 24.21 -22.41 -16.85
N CYS A 192 23.47 -21.88 -15.87
CA CYS A 192 23.71 -20.55 -15.32
C CYS A 192 24.98 -20.49 -14.46
N GLY A 193 25.25 -21.52 -13.67
CA GLY A 193 26.51 -21.65 -12.94
C GLY A 193 27.73 -21.67 -13.89
N GLN A 194 27.60 -22.34 -15.05
CA GLN A 194 28.60 -22.28 -16.10
C GLN A 194 28.69 -20.89 -16.74
N ALA A 195 27.56 -20.23 -17.03
CA ALA A 195 27.56 -18.89 -17.62
C ALA A 195 28.30 -17.88 -16.73
N SER A 196 28.04 -17.91 -15.43
CA SER A 196 28.75 -17.09 -14.43
C SER A 196 30.23 -17.47 -14.32
N SER A 197 30.54 -18.75 -14.11
CA SER A 197 31.94 -19.17 -13.89
C SER A 197 32.85 -18.96 -15.10
N THR A 198 32.30 -18.95 -16.32
CA THR A 198 33.04 -18.66 -17.55
C THR A 198 33.11 -17.16 -17.88
N GLY A 199 32.28 -16.33 -17.23
CA GLY A 199 32.18 -14.88 -17.45
C GLY A 199 31.62 -14.51 -18.83
N ILE A 200 30.96 -15.43 -19.53
CA ILE A 200 30.55 -15.25 -20.94
C ILE A 200 29.40 -14.24 -21.06
N TYR A 201 28.44 -14.27 -20.15
CA TYR A 201 27.32 -13.32 -20.15
C TYR A 201 27.83 -11.90 -19.92
N GLU A 202 28.64 -11.69 -18.88
CA GLU A 202 29.24 -10.40 -18.56
C GLU A 202 30.11 -9.88 -19.71
N ALA A 203 30.92 -10.74 -20.33
CA ALA A 203 31.77 -10.37 -21.46
C ALA A 203 30.99 -10.06 -22.74
N GLY A 204 29.87 -10.76 -22.98
CA GLY A 204 28.98 -10.52 -24.11
C GLY A 204 28.23 -9.19 -23.97
N VAL A 205 27.55 -8.98 -22.83
CA VAL A 205 26.83 -7.73 -22.52
C VAL A 205 27.78 -6.53 -22.57
N LYS A 206 28.95 -6.63 -21.94
CA LYS A 206 29.98 -5.58 -22.01
C LYS A 206 30.36 -5.23 -23.46
N TYR A 207 30.58 -6.24 -24.29
CA TYR A 207 30.96 -6.03 -25.70
C TYR A 207 29.84 -5.37 -26.51
N ALA A 208 28.59 -5.78 -26.30
CA ALA A 208 27.43 -5.16 -26.92
C ALA A 208 27.34 -3.67 -26.54
N LEU A 209 27.45 -3.34 -25.26
CA LEU A 209 27.45 -1.95 -24.79
C LEU A 209 28.61 -1.13 -25.37
N ASP A 210 29.84 -1.66 -25.34
CA ASP A 210 31.02 -0.98 -25.90
C ASP A 210 30.83 -0.62 -27.38
N LYS A 211 30.27 -1.54 -28.17
CA LYS A 211 30.07 -1.36 -29.62
C LYS A 211 28.91 -0.44 -29.94
N LEU A 212 27.78 -0.60 -29.24
CA LEU A 212 26.55 0.14 -29.52
C LEU A 212 26.61 1.57 -28.98
N HIS A 213 27.14 1.78 -27.77
CA HIS A 213 27.30 3.13 -27.20
C HIS A 213 28.25 4.02 -28.02
N ALA A 214 29.19 3.43 -28.77
CA ALA A 214 30.07 4.19 -29.67
C ALA A 214 29.32 4.87 -30.83
N ILE A 215 28.04 4.50 -31.06
CA ILE A 215 27.18 5.04 -32.10
C ILE A 215 26.26 6.10 -31.47
N PRO A 216 26.38 7.38 -31.82
CA PRO A 216 25.82 8.48 -31.03
C PRO A 216 24.29 8.52 -30.95
N ASN A 217 23.60 7.93 -31.92
CA ASN A 217 22.14 7.87 -31.98
C ASN A 217 21.55 6.52 -31.49
N VAL A 218 22.37 5.65 -30.90
CA VAL A 218 21.92 4.41 -30.25
C VAL A 218 21.80 4.62 -28.74
N TYR A 219 20.69 4.15 -28.16
CA TYR A 219 20.35 4.25 -26.75
C TYR A 219 20.19 2.85 -26.16
N ASN A 220 21.05 2.48 -25.21
CA ASN A 220 21.12 1.15 -24.61
C ASN A 220 20.32 1.08 -23.31
N TYR A 221 19.31 0.21 -23.28
CA TYR A 221 18.55 -0.12 -22.08
C TYR A 221 18.80 -1.59 -21.71
N LEU A 222 19.47 -1.83 -20.58
CA LEU A 222 19.74 -3.19 -20.13
C LEU A 222 18.48 -3.81 -19.53
N ASP A 223 18.11 -5.01 -19.98
CA ASP A 223 17.05 -5.76 -19.31
C ASP A 223 17.46 -6.07 -17.87
N ILE A 224 16.54 -5.92 -16.92
CA ILE A 224 16.76 -6.25 -15.51
C ILE A 224 15.60 -7.07 -14.93
N GLY A 225 15.07 -7.99 -15.74
CA GLY A 225 13.99 -8.90 -15.34
C GLY A 225 12.72 -8.14 -14.94
N HIS A 226 12.09 -8.56 -13.85
CA HIS A 226 10.84 -7.97 -13.35
C HIS A 226 10.73 -8.14 -11.84
N SER A 227 9.78 -7.45 -11.21
CA SER A 227 9.62 -7.45 -9.76
C SER A 227 9.37 -8.84 -9.16
N GLY A 228 8.69 -9.73 -9.91
CA GLY A 228 8.45 -11.12 -9.52
C GLY A 228 9.68 -12.02 -9.50
N TRP A 229 10.84 -11.49 -9.91
CA TRP A 229 12.11 -12.19 -9.95
C TRP A 229 13.14 -11.51 -9.04
N LEU A 230 13.38 -10.21 -9.24
CA LEU A 230 14.41 -9.46 -8.54
C LEU A 230 13.87 -8.54 -7.44
N GLY A 231 12.58 -8.61 -7.09
CA GLY A 231 11.97 -7.71 -6.10
C GLY A 231 12.42 -7.94 -4.65
N TRP A 232 12.86 -9.14 -4.27
CA TRP A 232 13.38 -9.36 -2.92
C TRP A 232 14.68 -8.58 -2.68
N ASP A 233 14.83 -7.98 -1.50
CA ASP A 233 15.94 -7.06 -1.21
C ASP A 233 17.34 -7.67 -1.47
N ASN A 234 17.52 -8.96 -1.16
CA ASN A 234 18.76 -9.69 -1.43
C ASN A 234 19.03 -9.86 -2.94
N ASN A 235 17.99 -10.18 -3.72
CA ASN A 235 18.11 -10.34 -5.17
C ASN A 235 18.35 -8.96 -5.81
N ARG A 236 17.60 -7.93 -5.40
CA ARG A 236 17.73 -6.58 -5.95
C ARG A 236 19.11 -5.99 -5.70
N SER A 237 19.59 -6.02 -4.45
CA SER A 237 20.91 -5.47 -4.11
C SER A 237 22.05 -6.21 -4.82
N ALA A 238 21.96 -7.54 -4.95
CA ALA A 238 22.93 -8.32 -5.71
C ALA A 238 22.88 -8.02 -7.22
N ALA A 239 21.69 -7.81 -7.79
CA ALA A 239 21.54 -7.37 -9.17
C ALA A 239 22.17 -5.98 -9.38
N VAL A 240 21.85 -5.00 -8.53
CA VAL A 240 22.45 -3.66 -8.62
C VAL A 240 23.98 -3.72 -8.60
N ALA A 241 24.56 -4.54 -7.73
CA ALA A 241 26.01 -4.75 -7.67
C ALA A 241 26.57 -5.39 -8.96
N LEU A 242 25.94 -6.47 -9.46
CA LEU A 242 26.36 -7.14 -10.68
C LEU A 242 26.32 -6.20 -11.89
N TYR A 243 25.20 -5.52 -12.11
CA TYR A 243 25.03 -4.62 -13.26
C TYR A 243 25.98 -3.44 -13.19
N THR A 244 26.16 -2.85 -12.00
CA THR A 244 27.15 -1.78 -11.79
C THR A 244 28.55 -2.25 -12.15
N SER A 245 28.95 -3.45 -11.72
CA SER A 245 30.26 -4.02 -12.05
C SER A 245 30.46 -4.29 -13.54
N VAL A 246 29.44 -4.84 -14.22
CA VAL A 246 29.50 -5.14 -15.66
C VAL A 246 29.64 -3.85 -16.46
N VAL A 247 28.78 -2.86 -16.17
CA VAL A 247 28.74 -1.60 -16.94
C VAL A 247 29.93 -0.70 -16.60
N GLN A 248 30.39 -0.62 -15.35
CA GLN A 248 31.66 0.06 -15.03
C GLN A 248 32.86 -0.53 -15.78
N GLY A 249 32.80 -1.82 -16.12
CA GLY A 249 33.83 -2.49 -16.89
C GLY A 249 33.91 -2.07 -18.35
N THR A 250 32.89 -1.41 -18.91
CA THR A 250 32.87 -0.92 -20.31
C THR A 250 33.82 0.27 -20.52
N ALA A 251 34.08 0.61 -21.78
CA ALA A 251 34.99 1.69 -22.17
C ALA A 251 34.50 3.09 -21.71
N ALA A 252 33.18 3.33 -21.71
CA ALA A 252 32.59 4.58 -21.22
C ALA A 252 32.06 4.48 -19.77
N GLY A 253 32.34 3.37 -19.08
CA GLY A 253 31.83 3.13 -17.73
C GLY A 253 30.30 3.17 -17.67
N LEU A 254 29.74 3.77 -16.62
CA LEU A 254 28.28 3.82 -16.43
C LEU A 254 27.52 4.55 -17.54
N SER A 255 28.18 5.41 -18.31
CA SER A 255 27.56 6.10 -19.46
C SER A 255 27.31 5.19 -20.66
N SER A 256 27.84 3.96 -20.67
CA SER A 256 27.57 3.01 -21.76
C SER A 256 26.12 2.52 -21.81
N ALA A 257 25.35 2.78 -20.74
CA ALA A 257 23.96 2.43 -20.59
C ALA A 257 23.14 3.68 -20.26
N ASP A 258 22.13 3.94 -21.07
CA ASP A 258 21.22 5.09 -20.91
C ASP A 258 20.15 4.79 -19.86
N GLY A 259 19.84 3.51 -19.68
CA GLY A 259 18.87 3.07 -18.71
C GLY A 259 18.77 1.57 -18.55
N PHE A 260 17.68 1.18 -17.92
CA PHE A 260 17.27 -0.21 -17.74
C PHE A 260 15.85 -0.41 -18.26
N ILE A 261 15.47 -1.67 -18.49
CA ILE A 261 14.11 -2.05 -18.81
C ILE A 261 13.65 -3.21 -17.94
N THR A 262 12.44 -3.12 -17.42
CA THR A 262 11.79 -4.23 -16.70
C THR A 262 10.61 -4.80 -17.48
N ASN A 263 10.19 -5.99 -17.07
CA ASN A 263 8.99 -6.69 -17.52
C ASN A 263 9.03 -7.13 -18.99
N THR A 264 10.20 -7.10 -19.65
CA THR A 264 10.37 -7.52 -21.05
C THR A 264 9.76 -8.90 -21.27
N ALA A 265 8.76 -9.00 -22.15
CA ALA A 265 8.02 -10.22 -22.43
C ALA A 265 7.36 -10.89 -21.20
N ASN A 266 7.21 -10.23 -20.06
CA ASN A 266 6.50 -10.74 -18.90
C ASN A 266 5.09 -10.14 -18.81
N THR A 267 4.38 -10.41 -17.70
CA THR A 267 3.01 -9.98 -17.48
C THR A 267 2.79 -9.39 -16.09
N THR A 268 3.84 -9.08 -15.32
CA THR A 268 3.64 -8.39 -14.02
C THR A 268 2.97 -7.04 -14.27
N PRO A 269 1.87 -6.70 -13.56
CA PRO A 269 1.13 -5.47 -13.79
C PRO A 269 1.98 -4.23 -13.58
N LEU A 270 1.57 -3.16 -14.28
CA LEU A 270 2.16 -1.84 -14.07
C LEU A 270 1.90 -1.30 -12.65
N GLY A 271 0.73 -1.61 -12.08
CA GLY A 271 0.32 -1.22 -10.73
C GLY A 271 -0.66 -2.23 -10.12
N GLU A 272 -0.58 -2.44 -8.80
CA GLU A 272 -1.54 -3.25 -8.03
C GLU A 272 -2.47 -2.35 -7.18
N PRO A 273 -3.51 -1.73 -7.78
CA PRO A 273 -4.27 -0.64 -7.15
C PRO A 273 -5.04 -1.06 -5.89
N ASN A 274 -5.37 -2.33 -5.77
CA ASN A 274 -6.11 -2.86 -4.62
C ASN A 274 -5.18 -3.35 -3.49
N LEU A 275 -3.87 -3.44 -3.74
CA LEU A 275 -2.85 -4.01 -2.86
C LEU A 275 -1.62 -3.10 -2.72
N SER A 276 -1.82 -1.77 -2.77
CA SER A 276 -0.75 -0.76 -2.82
C SER A 276 0.12 -0.63 -1.56
N ASN A 277 -0.17 -1.36 -0.48
CA ASN A 277 0.66 -1.38 0.72
C ASN A 277 1.08 -2.81 1.05
N PRO A 278 2.30 -3.26 0.68
CA PRO A 278 2.77 -4.62 0.93
C PRO A 278 2.86 -4.99 2.43
N ASP A 279 2.95 -3.99 3.31
CA ASP A 279 3.02 -4.15 4.77
C ASP A 279 1.63 -4.09 5.45
N LEU A 280 0.55 -3.95 4.68
CA LEU A 280 -0.81 -4.00 5.22
C LEU A 280 -1.02 -5.32 5.98
N ASN A 281 -1.43 -5.21 7.25
CA ASN A 281 -1.63 -6.38 8.09
C ASN A 281 -3.04 -6.94 7.94
N ILE A 282 -3.14 -8.21 7.52
CA ILE A 282 -4.38 -8.97 7.50
C ILE A 282 -4.18 -10.24 8.34
N GLY A 283 -4.97 -10.40 9.40
CA GLY A 283 -4.88 -11.59 10.25
C GLY A 283 -3.54 -11.75 10.98
N GLY A 284 -2.85 -10.65 11.29
CA GLY A 284 -1.58 -10.66 12.03
C GLY A 284 -0.33 -10.76 11.15
N GLN A 285 -0.46 -10.83 9.82
CA GLN A 285 0.67 -10.94 8.89
C GLN A 285 0.58 -9.88 7.78
N PRO A 286 1.71 -9.35 7.29
CA PRO A 286 1.71 -8.41 6.17
C PRO A 286 1.31 -9.14 4.88
N ILE A 287 0.55 -8.48 4.00
CA ILE A 287 0.04 -9.11 2.77
C ILE A 287 1.15 -9.58 1.81
N LYS A 288 2.36 -8.99 1.87
CA LYS A 288 3.52 -9.50 1.11
C LYS A 288 3.90 -10.93 1.47
N SER A 289 3.55 -11.42 2.66
CA SER A 289 3.78 -12.81 3.05
C SER A 289 2.79 -13.81 2.45
N ALA A 290 1.78 -13.35 1.69
CA ALA A 290 0.86 -14.23 0.99
C ALA A 290 1.60 -15.13 -0.02
N LYS A 291 1.06 -16.33 -0.27
CA LYS A 291 1.66 -17.35 -1.13
C LYS A 291 2.02 -16.83 -2.54
N PHE A 292 1.27 -15.87 -3.05
CA PHE A 292 1.53 -15.31 -4.39
C PHE A 292 2.75 -14.38 -4.44
N TYR A 293 3.08 -13.70 -3.32
CA TYR A 293 4.16 -12.72 -3.26
C TYR A 293 5.39 -13.22 -2.49
N GLU A 294 5.24 -14.19 -1.60
CA GLU A 294 6.35 -14.90 -0.94
C GLU A 294 7.38 -13.97 -0.28
N TRP A 295 6.87 -12.98 0.46
CA TRP A 295 7.63 -11.91 1.14
C TRP A 295 8.25 -10.85 0.23
N ASN A 296 8.04 -10.92 -1.09
CA ASN A 296 8.46 -9.88 -2.02
C ASN A 296 7.68 -8.60 -1.80
N PRO A 297 8.33 -7.46 -1.49
CA PRO A 297 7.62 -6.20 -1.24
C PRO A 297 7.17 -5.47 -2.52
N TYR A 298 7.61 -5.89 -3.71
CA TYR A 298 7.23 -5.24 -4.97
C TYR A 298 6.22 -6.09 -5.73
N PHE A 299 4.97 -5.64 -5.70
CA PHE A 299 3.86 -6.34 -6.33
C PHE A 299 3.71 -5.98 -7.81
N ASP A 300 4.18 -4.81 -8.20
CA ASP A 300 4.09 -4.26 -9.55
C ASP A 300 5.42 -3.64 -10.02
N GLU A 301 5.44 -3.28 -11.31
CA GLU A 301 6.65 -2.77 -11.98
C GLU A 301 6.92 -1.30 -11.69
N THR A 302 5.90 -0.49 -11.36
CA THR A 302 6.11 0.94 -11.06
C THR A 302 6.86 1.10 -9.73
N ASP A 303 6.45 0.38 -8.69
CA ASP A 303 7.13 0.43 -7.40
C ASP A 303 8.54 -0.19 -7.49
N PHE A 304 8.69 -1.25 -8.29
CA PHE A 304 9.97 -1.92 -8.47
C PHE A 304 11.00 -1.05 -9.20
N THR A 305 10.60 -0.40 -10.31
CA THR A 305 11.48 0.51 -11.04
C THR A 305 11.89 1.71 -10.21
N ALA A 306 10.98 2.26 -9.38
CA ALA A 306 11.32 3.33 -8.44
C ALA A 306 12.40 2.91 -7.43
N ALA A 307 12.31 1.69 -6.91
CA ALA A 307 13.29 1.17 -5.97
C ALA A 307 14.64 0.83 -6.64
N LEU A 308 14.62 0.23 -7.84
CA LEU A 308 15.83 0.01 -8.62
C LEU A 308 16.54 1.31 -8.96
N TYR A 309 15.80 2.33 -9.41
CA TYR A 309 16.36 3.65 -9.70
C TYR A 309 17.08 4.23 -8.48
N ALA A 310 16.43 4.21 -7.30
CA ALA A 310 17.05 4.69 -6.07
C ALA A 310 18.35 3.95 -5.73
N ASP A 311 18.34 2.62 -5.84
CA ASP A 311 19.51 1.78 -5.53
C ASP A 311 20.65 2.00 -6.53
N PHE A 312 20.37 2.16 -7.83
CA PHE A 312 21.40 2.45 -8.83
C PHE A 312 22.01 3.84 -8.67
N VAL A 313 21.19 4.87 -8.42
CA VAL A 313 21.70 6.21 -8.10
C VAL A 313 22.59 6.15 -6.85
N GLN A 314 22.19 5.40 -5.81
CA GLN A 314 23.01 5.17 -4.64
C GLN A 314 24.32 4.43 -4.95
N ALA A 315 24.31 3.51 -5.93
CA ALA A 315 25.49 2.80 -6.42
C ALA A 315 26.39 3.65 -7.35
N GLY A 316 26.04 4.92 -7.59
CA GLY A 316 26.86 5.88 -8.34
C GLY A 316 26.45 6.08 -9.81
N TRP A 317 25.30 5.55 -10.22
CA TRP A 317 24.74 5.81 -11.55
C TRP A 317 24.26 7.27 -11.67
N PRO A 318 24.37 7.87 -12.88
CA PRO A 318 23.84 9.21 -13.12
C PRO A 318 22.35 9.31 -12.80
N SER A 319 21.88 10.46 -12.30
CA SER A 319 20.45 10.70 -12.10
C SER A 319 19.65 10.80 -13.41
N SER A 320 20.33 10.87 -14.55
CA SER A 320 19.76 10.77 -15.89
C SER A 320 19.42 9.34 -16.30
N THR A 321 19.85 8.32 -15.54
CA THR A 321 19.54 6.93 -15.87
C THR A 321 18.04 6.69 -15.86
N GLY A 322 17.50 6.36 -17.04
CA GLY A 322 16.09 6.14 -17.25
C GLY A 322 15.66 4.67 -17.11
N PHE A 323 14.36 4.46 -16.98
CA PHE A 323 13.73 3.14 -16.93
C PHE A 323 12.63 3.02 -17.97
N LEU A 324 12.61 1.88 -18.65
CA LEU A 324 11.50 1.45 -19.48
C LEU A 324 10.72 0.35 -18.77
N ILE A 325 9.42 0.26 -19.05
CA ILE A 325 8.60 -0.89 -18.64
C ILE A 325 7.93 -1.44 -19.89
N ASP A 326 8.13 -2.74 -20.17
CA ASP A 326 7.34 -3.43 -21.18
C ASP A 326 5.90 -3.61 -20.68
N THR A 327 4.98 -2.94 -21.36
CA THR A 327 3.54 -2.89 -21.04
C THR A 327 2.69 -3.66 -22.05
N SER A 328 3.34 -4.42 -22.94
CA SER A 328 2.66 -5.14 -24.04
C SER A 328 1.55 -6.08 -23.57
N ARG A 329 1.69 -6.75 -22.43
CA ARG A 329 0.80 -7.85 -21.99
C ARG A 329 0.46 -7.84 -20.51
N ASN A 330 0.65 -6.73 -19.82
CA ASN A 330 0.50 -6.65 -18.36
C ASN A 330 -0.73 -5.87 -17.86
N GLY A 331 -1.74 -5.65 -18.71
CA GLY A 331 -2.93 -4.89 -18.33
C GLY A 331 -3.79 -5.60 -17.29
N TRP A 332 -3.99 -6.92 -17.43
CA TRP A 332 -4.89 -7.71 -16.59
C TRP A 332 -6.29 -7.09 -16.44
N GLY A 333 -6.90 -6.78 -17.58
CA GLY A 333 -8.27 -6.30 -17.68
C GLY A 333 -9.29 -7.42 -17.80
N GLY A 334 -10.32 -7.16 -18.60
CA GLY A 334 -11.43 -8.08 -18.78
C GLY A 334 -12.33 -8.17 -17.54
N VAL A 335 -13.29 -9.09 -17.60
CA VAL A 335 -14.34 -9.25 -16.58
C VAL A 335 -13.81 -9.75 -15.22
N ASN A 336 -12.60 -10.30 -15.20
CA ASN A 336 -11.98 -10.88 -14.00
C ASN A 336 -11.05 -9.92 -13.27
N ARG A 337 -10.89 -8.67 -13.74
CA ARG A 337 -10.09 -7.66 -13.05
C ARG A 337 -10.80 -7.22 -11.76
N PRO A 338 -10.18 -7.38 -10.58
CA PRO A 338 -10.81 -6.96 -9.32
C PRO A 338 -10.82 -5.44 -9.16
N ALA A 339 -11.90 -4.94 -8.55
CA ALA A 339 -12.07 -3.52 -8.21
C ALA A 339 -11.77 -3.19 -6.73
N SER A 340 -11.55 -4.22 -5.90
CA SER A 340 -11.26 -4.10 -4.47
C SER A 340 -10.67 -5.40 -3.93
N ALA A 341 -10.02 -5.34 -2.76
CA ALA A 341 -9.55 -6.52 -2.02
C ALA A 341 -10.43 -6.77 -0.79
N THR A 342 -10.78 -8.03 -0.53
CA THR A 342 -11.58 -8.49 0.62
C THR A 342 -11.12 -9.87 1.08
N GLY A 343 -11.04 -10.12 2.38
CA GLY A 343 -10.71 -11.44 2.89
C GLY A 343 -10.33 -11.40 4.37
N SER A 344 -10.58 -12.51 5.07
CA SER A 344 -10.27 -12.64 6.50
C SER A 344 -8.91 -13.27 6.79
N ASN A 345 -8.19 -13.75 5.76
CA ASN A 345 -6.80 -14.17 5.83
C ASN A 345 -6.00 -13.61 4.64
N ILE A 346 -4.66 -13.63 4.75
CA ILE A 346 -3.76 -12.99 3.79
C ILE A 346 -3.94 -13.51 2.35
N ASN A 347 -4.11 -14.82 2.16
CA ASN A 347 -4.18 -15.41 0.83
C ASN A 347 -5.51 -15.09 0.16
N ASP A 348 -6.61 -15.17 0.88
CA ASP A 348 -7.93 -14.80 0.35
C ASP A 348 -8.00 -13.31 0.03
N TYR A 349 -7.46 -12.46 0.91
CA TYR A 349 -7.39 -11.02 0.70
C TYR A 349 -6.57 -10.69 -0.57
N VAL A 350 -5.34 -11.21 -0.67
CA VAL A 350 -4.48 -10.98 -1.85
C VAL A 350 -5.12 -11.56 -3.11
N ASN A 351 -5.61 -12.80 -3.11
CA ASN A 351 -6.21 -13.41 -4.29
C ASN A 351 -7.49 -12.70 -4.77
N SER A 352 -8.23 -12.07 -3.87
CA SER A 352 -9.38 -11.24 -4.24
C SER A 352 -8.98 -9.90 -4.85
N GLY A 353 -7.85 -9.33 -4.42
CA GLY A 353 -7.44 -7.97 -4.77
C GLY A 353 -6.46 -7.87 -5.94
N ARG A 354 -5.58 -8.86 -6.12
CA ARG A 354 -4.50 -8.82 -7.11
C ARG A 354 -5.05 -8.79 -8.53
N VAL A 355 -4.56 -7.86 -9.34
CA VAL A 355 -4.92 -7.79 -10.76
C VAL A 355 -4.15 -8.83 -11.56
N ASP A 356 -2.90 -9.14 -11.20
CA ASP A 356 -2.18 -10.27 -11.78
C ASP A 356 -2.96 -11.56 -11.47
N ARG A 357 -3.45 -12.28 -12.48
CA ARG A 357 -4.27 -13.49 -12.30
C ARG A 357 -3.52 -14.79 -12.54
N ARG A 358 -2.19 -14.76 -12.66
CA ARG A 358 -1.39 -15.99 -12.76
C ARG A 358 -1.58 -16.89 -11.54
N GLU A 359 -1.29 -18.18 -11.72
CA GLU A 359 -1.22 -19.14 -10.62
C GLU A 359 0.03 -18.91 -9.75
N HIS A 360 1.14 -18.49 -10.38
CA HIS A 360 2.39 -18.12 -9.72
C HIS A 360 3.11 -17.02 -10.52
N ARG A 361 3.86 -16.14 -9.83
CA ARG A 361 4.58 -15.03 -10.50
C ARG A 361 5.71 -15.50 -11.42
N GLY A 362 6.21 -16.71 -11.22
CA GLY A 362 7.19 -17.37 -12.08
C GLY A 362 6.62 -17.96 -13.38
N ASN A 363 5.30 -17.95 -13.56
CA ASN A 363 4.67 -18.42 -14.79
C ASN A 363 4.80 -17.35 -15.88
N TRP A 364 5.71 -17.55 -16.82
CA TRP A 364 6.06 -16.58 -17.86
C TRP A 364 5.47 -16.91 -19.23
N CYS A 365 5.30 -18.20 -19.56
CA CYS A 365 4.95 -18.60 -20.92
C CYS A 365 3.45 -18.56 -21.19
N ASN A 366 3.06 -17.79 -22.21
CA ASN A 366 1.71 -17.74 -22.76
C ASN A 366 0.60 -17.60 -21.71
N ALA A 367 0.82 -16.74 -20.70
CA ALA A 367 -0.03 -16.64 -19.52
C ALA A 367 -1.50 -16.41 -19.88
N SER A 368 -2.35 -17.36 -19.47
CA SER A 368 -3.81 -17.24 -19.64
C SER A 368 -4.38 -16.10 -18.79
N GLY A 369 -5.40 -15.42 -19.32
CA GLY A 369 -6.03 -14.27 -18.65
C GLY A 369 -5.27 -12.95 -18.78
N ALA A 370 -4.02 -12.97 -19.25
CA ALA A 370 -3.27 -11.75 -19.52
C ALA A 370 -3.98 -10.85 -20.56
N GLY A 371 -3.63 -9.56 -20.55
CA GLY A 371 -4.27 -8.53 -21.35
C GLY A 371 -3.28 -7.46 -21.78
N ILE A 372 -3.50 -6.81 -22.91
CA ILE A 372 -2.69 -5.67 -23.33
C ILE A 372 -2.69 -4.59 -22.24
N GLY A 373 -1.50 -4.07 -21.89
CA GLY A 373 -1.35 -3.03 -20.88
C GLY A 373 -1.50 -1.62 -21.45
N GLU A 374 -0.89 -0.65 -20.76
CA GLU A 374 -0.80 0.72 -21.26
C GLU A 374 -0.17 0.76 -22.66
N ALA A 375 -0.66 1.66 -23.50
CA ALA A 375 -0.07 1.89 -24.81
C ALA A 375 1.33 2.51 -24.67
N PRO A 376 2.23 2.34 -25.65
CA PRO A 376 3.54 2.97 -25.62
C PRO A 376 3.44 4.49 -25.41
N LYS A 377 4.13 5.01 -24.40
CA LYS A 377 3.98 6.37 -23.91
C LYS A 377 5.30 6.90 -23.38
N ALA A 378 5.78 8.01 -23.96
CA ALA A 378 6.96 8.72 -23.46
C ALA A 378 6.65 9.46 -22.14
N ALA A 379 7.63 9.47 -21.23
CA ALA A 379 7.63 10.18 -19.95
C ALA A 379 6.28 10.09 -19.20
N PRO A 380 5.85 8.88 -18.78
CA PRO A 380 4.49 8.64 -18.30
C PRO A 380 4.12 9.31 -16.97
N GLY A 381 5.08 9.77 -16.17
CA GLY A 381 4.82 10.50 -14.93
C GLY A 381 6.02 10.52 -13.96
N PRO A 382 6.37 9.38 -13.33
CA PRO A 382 7.58 9.27 -12.52
C PRO A 382 8.81 9.71 -13.33
N ALA A 383 9.62 10.61 -12.77
CA ALA A 383 10.69 11.27 -13.51
C ALA A 383 11.78 10.31 -14.04
N HIS A 384 11.95 9.15 -13.41
CA HIS A 384 12.91 8.12 -13.81
C HIS A 384 12.37 7.19 -14.93
N LEU A 385 11.08 7.28 -15.28
CA LEU A 385 10.51 6.46 -16.34
C LEU A 385 10.60 7.19 -17.68
N ASP A 386 11.38 6.63 -18.59
CA ASP A 386 11.58 7.22 -19.91
C ASP A 386 10.39 6.98 -20.82
N ALA A 387 9.89 5.75 -20.83
CA ALA A 387 8.69 5.38 -21.56
C ALA A 387 8.08 4.05 -21.08
N TYR A 388 6.78 3.93 -21.27
CA TYR A 388 6.16 2.62 -21.47
C TYR A 388 6.39 2.22 -22.92
N VAL A 389 6.77 0.97 -23.13
CA VAL A 389 7.08 0.41 -24.46
C VAL A 389 6.42 -0.94 -24.63
N TRP A 390 6.19 -1.36 -25.87
CA TRP A 390 5.83 -2.74 -26.17
C TRP A 390 7.03 -3.43 -26.79
N VAL A 391 7.80 -4.13 -25.95
CA VAL A 391 8.99 -4.84 -26.42
C VAL A 391 8.57 -6.18 -27.00
N LYS A 392 7.87 -7.01 -26.24
CA LYS A 392 7.23 -8.20 -26.81
C LYS A 392 6.02 -7.79 -27.65
N PRO A 393 5.96 -8.12 -28.95
CA PRO A 393 4.79 -7.79 -29.77
C PRO A 393 3.56 -8.59 -29.29
N PRO A 394 2.45 -7.94 -28.87
CA PRO A 394 1.28 -8.66 -28.37
C PRO A 394 0.72 -9.62 -29.43
N GLY A 395 0.63 -10.91 -29.09
CA GLY A 395 0.15 -11.96 -29.99
C GLY A 395 1.26 -12.87 -30.55
N GLU A 396 2.53 -12.53 -30.38
CA GLU A 396 3.61 -13.48 -30.65
C GLU A 396 3.81 -14.45 -29.48
N SER A 397 3.85 -15.74 -29.77
CA SER A 397 4.01 -16.81 -28.77
C SER A 397 5.33 -16.68 -28.00
N ASP A 398 5.30 -17.08 -26.73
CA ASP A 398 6.49 -17.21 -25.89
C ASP A 398 7.22 -18.54 -26.13
N GLY A 399 6.51 -19.55 -26.63
CA GLY A 399 7.01 -20.91 -26.85
C GLY A 399 5.87 -21.87 -27.17
N SER A 400 6.19 -23.00 -27.80
CA SER A 400 5.16 -23.97 -28.18
C SER A 400 4.63 -24.73 -26.98
N SER A 401 3.32 -25.03 -26.98
CA SER A 401 2.69 -25.79 -25.87
C SER A 401 2.99 -27.29 -25.92
N SER A 402 3.65 -27.74 -26.97
CA SER A 402 4.16 -29.10 -27.19
C SER A 402 5.39 -29.03 -28.09
N GLU A 403 6.10 -30.14 -28.27
CA GLU A 403 7.16 -30.20 -29.27
C GLU A 403 6.58 -30.03 -30.68
N ILE A 404 7.14 -29.07 -31.44
CA ILE A 404 6.76 -28.79 -32.83
C ILE A 404 8.04 -28.81 -33.68
N PRO A 405 8.18 -29.74 -34.63
CA PRO A 405 9.30 -29.73 -35.56
C PRO A 405 9.38 -28.40 -36.31
N ASN A 406 10.55 -27.77 -36.28
CA ASN A 406 10.84 -26.52 -36.97
C ASN A 406 12.30 -26.48 -37.44
N ASN A 407 12.58 -25.60 -38.38
CA ASN A 407 13.93 -25.36 -38.91
C ASN A 407 14.61 -24.15 -38.25
N GLU A 408 14.09 -23.69 -37.12
CA GLU A 408 14.55 -22.49 -36.41
C GLU A 408 15.41 -22.80 -35.18
N GLY A 409 15.57 -24.09 -34.84
CA GLY A 409 16.28 -24.52 -33.63
C GLY A 409 15.49 -24.25 -32.34
N LYS A 410 14.19 -23.95 -32.43
CA LYS A 410 13.33 -23.64 -31.27
C LYS A 410 12.81 -24.93 -30.63
N GLY A 411 13.04 -25.08 -29.34
CA GLY A 411 12.65 -26.26 -28.56
C GLY A 411 11.25 -26.13 -27.93
N PHE A 412 10.97 -27.07 -27.01
CA PHE A 412 9.76 -27.10 -26.20
C PHE A 412 10.11 -26.97 -24.72
N ASP A 413 9.85 -25.80 -24.14
CA ASP A 413 9.97 -25.57 -22.70
C ASP A 413 8.69 -26.00 -21.99
N ARG A 414 8.81 -26.82 -20.94
CA ARG A 414 7.66 -27.30 -20.17
C ARG A 414 6.92 -26.19 -19.43
N MET A 415 7.52 -25.01 -19.21
CA MET A 415 6.80 -23.85 -18.71
C MET A 415 5.70 -23.37 -19.68
N CYS A 416 5.77 -23.76 -20.95
CA CYS A 416 4.73 -23.51 -21.96
C CYS A 416 3.69 -24.63 -22.06
N ASP A 417 3.88 -25.75 -21.36
CA ASP A 417 2.95 -26.89 -21.33
C ASP A 417 1.81 -26.61 -20.33
N PRO A 418 0.55 -26.48 -20.79
CA PRO A 418 -0.59 -26.23 -19.90
C PRO A 418 -0.82 -27.33 -18.85
N THR A 419 -0.26 -28.52 -19.08
CA THR A 419 -0.41 -29.70 -18.21
C THR A 419 0.76 -29.88 -17.24
N PHE A 420 1.81 -29.07 -17.35
CA PHE A 420 2.98 -29.17 -16.49
C PHE A 420 2.73 -28.54 -15.12
N THR A 421 3.03 -29.29 -14.06
CA THR A 421 3.10 -28.75 -12.70
C THR A 421 4.51 -28.24 -12.45
N THR A 422 4.61 -26.94 -12.17
CA THR A 422 5.85 -26.24 -11.87
C THR A 422 6.47 -26.70 -10.54
N ARG A 423 7.71 -26.26 -10.28
CA ARG A 423 8.38 -26.50 -8.99
C ARG A 423 7.60 -25.94 -7.79
N ASP A 424 6.77 -24.93 -8.03
CA ASP A 424 5.97 -24.22 -7.02
C ASP A 424 4.63 -24.94 -6.74
N GLY A 425 4.42 -26.11 -7.36
CA GLY A 425 3.28 -27.00 -7.12
C GLY A 425 1.98 -26.52 -7.77
N VAL A 426 2.06 -25.61 -8.74
CA VAL A 426 0.92 -25.13 -9.54
C VAL A 426 1.10 -25.44 -11.01
N LEU A 427 0.01 -25.47 -11.78
CA LEU A 427 0.09 -25.53 -13.24
C LEU A 427 0.74 -24.24 -13.80
N THR A 428 1.31 -24.34 -15.00
CA THR A 428 1.91 -23.20 -15.71
C THR A 428 0.90 -22.10 -16.04
N GLY A 429 -0.37 -22.45 -16.22
CA GLY A 429 -1.39 -21.53 -16.71
C GLY A 429 -1.13 -21.04 -18.14
N ALA A 430 -0.26 -21.73 -18.89
CA ALA A 430 0.01 -21.45 -20.30
C ALA A 430 -1.22 -21.79 -21.16
N LEU A 431 -1.47 -21.00 -22.20
CA LEU A 431 -2.51 -21.30 -23.18
C LEU A 431 -2.13 -22.52 -24.04
N PRO A 432 -3.08 -23.44 -24.33
CA PRO A 432 -2.84 -24.59 -25.20
C PRO A 432 -2.73 -24.19 -26.67
N ASN A 433 -2.22 -25.09 -27.50
CA ASN A 433 -2.06 -24.92 -28.94
C ASN A 433 -1.15 -23.74 -29.33
N ALA A 434 -0.23 -23.37 -28.45
CA ALA A 434 0.72 -22.29 -28.72
C ALA A 434 1.71 -22.73 -29.81
N PRO A 435 1.98 -21.90 -30.83
CA PRO A 435 3.00 -22.16 -31.82
C PRO A 435 4.40 -21.89 -31.24
N VAL A 436 5.45 -22.19 -32.01
CA VAL A 436 6.84 -21.94 -31.60
C VAL A 436 7.08 -20.47 -31.26
N SER A 437 8.08 -20.18 -30.43
CA SER A 437 8.35 -18.83 -29.92
C SER A 437 8.54 -17.82 -31.07
N GLY A 438 7.90 -16.64 -30.93
CA GLY A 438 7.91 -15.57 -31.94
C GLY A 438 6.95 -15.78 -33.12
N HIS A 439 6.25 -16.92 -33.21
CA HIS A 439 5.19 -17.12 -34.21
C HIS A 439 3.86 -16.56 -33.72
N TRP A 440 2.97 -16.26 -34.65
CA TRP A 440 1.69 -15.65 -34.35
C TRP A 440 0.72 -16.60 -33.66
N PHE A 441 0.27 -16.22 -32.47
CA PHE A 441 -0.67 -16.97 -31.65
C PHE A 441 -2.02 -16.24 -31.60
N HIS A 442 -2.88 -16.55 -32.57
CA HIS A 442 -4.19 -15.91 -32.73
C HIS A 442 -5.04 -15.93 -31.45
N ASP A 443 -5.17 -17.07 -30.78
CA ASP A 443 -6.03 -17.20 -29.60
C ASP A 443 -5.53 -16.36 -28.43
N GLN A 444 -4.20 -16.34 -28.21
CA GLN A 444 -3.60 -15.45 -27.22
C GLN A 444 -3.81 -13.99 -27.61
N PHE A 445 -3.61 -13.61 -28.87
CA PHE A 445 -3.83 -12.25 -29.33
C PHE A 445 -5.28 -11.78 -29.07
N VAL A 446 -6.26 -12.62 -29.40
CA VAL A 446 -7.68 -12.34 -29.11
C VAL A 446 -7.92 -12.16 -27.60
N ALA A 447 -7.35 -13.03 -26.76
CA ALA A 447 -7.44 -12.91 -25.31
C ALA A 447 -6.81 -11.61 -24.80
N LEU A 448 -5.62 -11.27 -25.30
CA LEU A 448 -4.88 -10.07 -24.95
C LEU A 448 -5.68 -8.79 -25.28
N VAL A 449 -6.29 -8.72 -26.47
CA VAL A 449 -7.14 -7.58 -26.88
C VAL A 449 -8.42 -7.48 -26.01
N LYS A 450 -9.06 -8.62 -25.71
CA LYS A 450 -10.29 -8.64 -24.89
C LYS A 450 -10.01 -8.24 -23.44
N ASN A 451 -8.87 -8.64 -22.90
CA ASN A 451 -8.48 -8.38 -21.52
C ASN A 451 -7.62 -7.12 -21.39
N ALA A 452 -7.57 -6.24 -22.39
CA ALA A 452 -6.76 -5.04 -22.33
C ALA A 452 -7.17 -4.11 -21.17
N PHE A 453 -6.18 -3.53 -20.49
CA PHE A 453 -6.38 -2.49 -19.47
C PHE A 453 -5.23 -1.46 -19.54
N PRO A 454 -5.53 -0.18 -19.84
CA PRO A 454 -6.86 0.38 -20.10
C PRO A 454 -7.59 -0.26 -21.30
N VAL A 455 -8.92 -0.16 -21.32
CA VAL A 455 -9.70 -0.71 -22.42
C VAL A 455 -9.32 -0.03 -23.72
N LEU A 456 -8.96 -0.81 -24.73
CA LEU A 456 -8.59 -0.30 -26.05
C LEU A 456 -9.75 0.48 -26.68
N PRO A 457 -9.50 1.69 -27.22
CA PRO A 457 -10.52 2.44 -27.94
C PRO A 457 -10.95 1.69 -29.19
N ALA A 458 -12.25 1.72 -29.49
CA ALA A 458 -12.87 1.01 -30.61
C ALA A 458 -12.87 1.82 -31.93
N SER A 459 -11.88 2.68 -32.16
CA SER A 459 -11.80 3.50 -33.39
C SER A 459 -10.48 3.29 -34.12
N ASN A 460 -10.57 2.98 -35.42
CA ASN A 460 -9.45 2.93 -36.37
C ASN A 460 -8.76 4.30 -36.45
N GLY A 461 -7.72 4.50 -35.64
CA GLY A 461 -6.94 5.73 -35.55
C GLY A 461 -5.46 5.45 -35.60
N GLY A 462 -5.00 4.75 -36.65
CA GLY A 462 -3.59 4.63 -36.94
C GLY A 462 -2.95 6.00 -37.24
N GLY A 463 -2.25 6.54 -36.26
CA GLY A 463 -1.36 7.69 -36.41
C GLY A 463 -2.00 9.06 -36.12
N ASN A 464 -1.55 9.67 -35.02
CA ASN A 464 -1.80 11.03 -34.51
C ASN A 464 -3.00 11.20 -33.53
N PRO A 465 -2.82 11.91 -32.40
CA PRO A 465 -3.90 12.24 -31.46
C PRO A 465 -5.00 13.05 -32.16
N PRO A 466 -6.28 13.00 -31.71
CA PRO A 466 -7.43 13.60 -32.36
C PRO A 466 -7.19 15.08 -32.70
N GLY A 467 -6.88 15.31 -33.97
CA GLY A 467 -7.09 16.58 -34.64
C GLY A 467 -8.56 16.69 -35.01
N GLY A 468 -9.43 16.88 -34.01
CA GLY A 468 -10.67 17.60 -34.28
C GLY A 468 -10.30 18.98 -34.80
N THR A 469 -10.97 19.52 -35.82
CA THR A 469 -10.67 20.84 -36.40
C THR A 469 -10.92 22.02 -35.46
N THR A 470 -11.22 21.73 -34.18
CA THR A 470 -11.54 22.68 -33.12
C THR A 470 -10.98 22.14 -31.79
N ALA A 471 -10.63 23.06 -30.88
CA ALA A 471 -10.31 22.69 -29.50
C ALA A 471 -11.52 21.97 -28.88
N PRO A 472 -11.32 21.05 -27.91
CA PRO A 472 -12.43 20.29 -27.33
C PRO A 472 -13.43 21.22 -26.62
N ALA A 473 -14.62 20.72 -26.32
CA ALA A 473 -15.51 21.41 -25.39
C ALA A 473 -14.88 21.49 -23.99
N ALA A 474 -15.34 22.42 -23.16
CA ALA A 474 -14.98 22.43 -21.74
C ALA A 474 -15.49 21.14 -21.05
N PRO A 475 -14.72 20.53 -20.14
CA PRO A 475 -15.17 19.39 -19.35
C PRO A 475 -16.45 19.74 -18.58
N ALA A 476 -17.45 18.86 -18.65
CA ALA A 476 -18.72 19.03 -17.96
C ALA A 476 -18.75 18.27 -16.63
N ALA A 477 -19.69 18.62 -15.75
CA ALA A 477 -19.95 17.94 -14.47
C ALA A 477 -18.69 17.73 -13.60
N LEU A 478 -17.80 18.74 -13.54
CA LEU A 478 -16.69 18.72 -12.60
C LEU A 478 -17.24 18.69 -11.17
N THR A 479 -16.84 17.68 -10.40
CA THR A 479 -17.13 17.56 -8.97
C THR A 479 -15.83 17.53 -8.17
N ALA A 480 -15.90 17.97 -6.92
CA ALA A 480 -14.78 18.02 -6.00
C ALA A 480 -15.21 17.43 -4.64
N THR A 481 -14.57 16.34 -4.24
CA THR A 481 -14.86 15.62 -3.00
C THR A 481 -13.69 15.80 -2.03
N ALA A 482 -13.95 16.38 -0.86
CA ALA A 482 -12.94 16.62 0.17
C ALA A 482 -12.48 15.32 0.83
N GLY A 483 -11.17 15.21 1.10
CA GLY A 483 -10.57 14.19 1.96
C GLY A 483 -9.57 14.82 2.94
N ASN A 484 -8.79 14.00 3.64
CA ASN A 484 -7.73 14.48 4.53
C ASN A 484 -6.56 15.04 3.75
N ALA A 485 -6.34 16.36 3.88
CA ALA A 485 -5.29 17.07 3.16
C ALA A 485 -5.32 16.83 1.64
N GLN A 486 -6.50 16.50 1.09
CA GLN A 486 -6.67 16.21 -0.33
C GLN A 486 -8.07 16.54 -0.84
N VAL A 487 -8.20 16.69 -2.17
CA VAL A 487 -9.47 16.76 -2.88
C VAL A 487 -9.42 15.82 -4.08
N SER A 488 -10.40 14.92 -4.16
CA SER A 488 -10.62 14.08 -5.35
C SER A 488 -11.56 14.81 -6.32
N LEU A 489 -11.12 14.99 -7.55
CA LEU A 489 -11.87 15.61 -8.63
C LEU A 489 -12.31 14.54 -9.63
N THR A 490 -13.52 14.69 -10.17
CA THR A 490 -14.00 13.91 -11.32
C THR A 490 -14.78 14.81 -12.27
N TRP A 491 -14.73 14.53 -13.57
CA TRP A 491 -15.49 15.26 -14.59
C TRP A 491 -15.96 14.31 -15.69
N THR A 492 -16.77 14.82 -16.61
CA THR A 492 -17.19 14.08 -17.82
C THR A 492 -16.18 14.33 -18.93
N ALA A 493 -15.84 13.27 -19.67
CA ALA A 493 -14.92 13.37 -20.80
C ALA A 493 -15.44 14.34 -21.87
N SER A 494 -14.56 15.18 -22.39
CA SER A 494 -14.85 16.05 -23.54
C SER A 494 -14.51 15.31 -24.83
N THR A 495 -15.45 15.24 -25.77
CA THR A 495 -15.22 14.61 -27.08
C THR A 495 -14.03 15.28 -27.77
N GLY A 496 -13.07 14.46 -28.22
CA GLY A 496 -11.87 14.94 -28.92
C GLY A 496 -10.76 15.50 -28.02
N ALA A 497 -10.91 15.47 -26.69
CA ALA A 497 -9.84 15.79 -25.76
C ALA A 497 -8.82 14.64 -25.67
N THR A 498 -7.53 14.98 -25.75
CA THR A 498 -6.40 14.06 -25.54
C THR A 498 -5.96 14.03 -24.09
N SER A 499 -6.18 15.13 -23.39
CA SER A 499 -5.80 15.30 -21.99
C SER A 499 -6.58 16.44 -21.36
N TYR A 500 -6.39 16.62 -20.05
CA TYR A 500 -6.99 17.70 -19.28
C TYR A 500 -5.94 18.45 -18.47
N SER A 501 -6.12 19.75 -18.27
CA SER A 501 -5.36 20.53 -17.29
C SER A 501 -6.24 20.87 -16.11
N VAL A 502 -5.83 20.45 -14.92
CA VAL A 502 -6.49 20.78 -13.66
C VAL A 502 -5.86 22.04 -13.10
N LYS A 503 -6.69 23.05 -12.85
CA LYS A 503 -6.25 24.34 -12.31
C LYS A 503 -6.93 24.58 -10.96
N ARG A 504 -6.21 25.21 -10.04
CA ARG A 504 -6.64 25.48 -8.66
C ARG A 504 -6.51 26.96 -8.34
N ALA A 505 -7.42 27.48 -7.53
CA ALA A 505 -7.36 28.82 -6.95
C ALA A 505 -7.76 28.79 -5.47
N LEU A 506 -7.44 29.86 -4.75
CA LEU A 506 -7.91 30.14 -3.39
C LEU A 506 -9.14 31.07 -3.36
N SER A 507 -9.64 31.47 -4.54
CA SER A 507 -10.85 32.28 -4.68
C SER A 507 -11.69 31.79 -5.86
N ALA A 508 -13.02 31.99 -5.80
CA ALA A 508 -13.93 31.58 -6.86
C ALA A 508 -13.66 32.26 -8.21
N SER A 509 -13.15 33.50 -8.19
CA SER A 509 -12.81 34.28 -9.38
C SER A 509 -11.38 34.07 -9.89
N GLY A 510 -10.59 33.20 -9.23
CA GLY A 510 -9.18 33.00 -9.55
C GLY A 510 -8.25 34.02 -8.88
N PRO A 511 -7.00 34.19 -9.37
CA PRO A 511 -6.44 33.51 -10.54
C PRO A 511 -6.29 32.00 -10.32
N PHE A 512 -6.59 31.22 -11.35
CA PHE A 512 -6.39 29.77 -11.35
C PHE A 512 -4.96 29.44 -11.84
N THR A 513 -4.25 28.62 -11.08
CA THR A 513 -2.92 28.10 -11.44
C THR A 513 -3.05 26.62 -11.82
N THR A 514 -2.42 26.20 -12.92
CA THR A 514 -2.35 24.78 -13.29
C THR A 514 -1.59 23.99 -12.24
N ILE A 515 -2.25 23.00 -11.63
CA ILE A 515 -1.66 22.10 -10.63
C ILE A 515 -1.38 20.70 -11.18
N ALA A 516 -2.04 20.35 -12.29
CA ALA A 516 -1.69 19.18 -13.09
C ALA A 516 -2.02 19.47 -14.55
N ALA A 517 -1.08 19.16 -15.44
CA ALA A 517 -1.27 19.19 -16.87
C ALA A 517 -1.31 17.76 -17.41
N ASN A 518 -1.89 17.59 -18.60
CA ASN A 518 -1.88 16.33 -19.34
C ASN A 518 -2.54 15.14 -18.61
N VAL A 519 -3.55 15.39 -17.76
CA VAL A 519 -4.32 14.32 -17.11
C VAL A 519 -5.10 13.56 -18.19
N SER A 520 -4.83 12.26 -18.36
CA SER A 520 -5.46 11.43 -19.41
C SER A 520 -6.82 10.86 -18.98
N GLY A 521 -7.02 10.67 -17.67
CA GLY A 521 -8.29 10.25 -17.09
C GLY A 521 -9.26 11.41 -16.89
N THR A 522 -10.48 11.07 -16.47
CA THR A 522 -11.51 12.07 -16.10
C THR A 522 -11.60 12.27 -14.59
N SER A 523 -10.49 12.05 -13.90
CA SER A 523 -10.36 12.23 -12.46
C SER A 523 -8.95 12.66 -12.09
N TYR A 524 -8.82 13.33 -10.94
CA TYR A 524 -7.53 13.76 -10.41
C TYR A 524 -7.60 13.89 -8.89
N SER A 525 -6.58 13.41 -8.17
CA SER A 525 -6.46 13.62 -6.72
C SER A 525 -5.43 14.71 -6.45
N ASN A 526 -5.88 15.86 -5.92
CA ASN A 526 -5.02 16.93 -5.48
C ASN A 526 -4.66 16.73 -4.00
N ILE A 527 -3.43 16.34 -3.71
CA ILE A 527 -2.92 16.00 -2.36
C ILE A 527 -2.07 17.13 -1.76
N GLY A 528 -1.73 17.02 -0.47
CA GLY A 528 -0.86 17.98 0.23
C GLY A 528 -1.54 19.31 0.56
N LEU A 529 -2.87 19.32 0.65
CA LEU A 529 -3.67 20.50 0.93
C LEU A 529 -3.79 20.77 2.44
N ILE A 530 -3.91 22.05 2.79
CA ILE A 530 -4.20 22.46 4.16
C ILE A 530 -5.68 22.21 4.47
N ASN A 531 -5.96 21.40 5.49
CA ASN A 531 -7.32 21.16 5.98
C ASN A 531 -7.96 22.46 6.50
N GLY A 532 -9.26 22.61 6.28
CA GLY A 532 -10.02 23.82 6.60
C GLY A 532 -9.87 24.95 5.57
N THR A 533 -8.99 24.81 4.57
CA THR A 533 -8.86 25.78 3.47
C THR A 533 -9.75 25.36 2.30
N THR A 534 -10.62 26.24 1.81
CA THR A 534 -11.43 25.98 0.62
C THR A 534 -10.60 26.17 -0.65
N TYR A 535 -10.58 25.16 -1.52
CA TYR A 535 -9.93 25.22 -2.82
C TYR A 535 -10.97 25.21 -3.94
N TYR A 536 -10.73 26.02 -4.96
CA TYR A 536 -11.55 26.15 -6.15
C TYR A 536 -10.82 25.50 -7.32
N TYR A 537 -11.52 24.69 -8.11
CA TYR A 537 -10.97 23.93 -9.21
C TYR A 537 -11.73 24.20 -10.50
N VAL A 538 -10.98 24.29 -11.59
CA VAL A 538 -11.51 24.22 -12.95
C VAL A 538 -10.66 23.23 -13.73
N VAL A 539 -11.26 22.60 -14.72
CA VAL A 539 -10.55 21.69 -15.63
C VAL A 539 -10.76 22.19 -17.04
N THR A 540 -9.69 22.20 -17.84
CA THR A 540 -9.75 22.41 -19.30
C THR A 540 -9.45 21.09 -19.99
N ALA A 541 -9.96 20.93 -21.21
CA ALA A 541 -9.64 19.82 -22.08
C ALA A 541 -8.69 20.30 -23.18
N THR A 542 -7.67 19.52 -23.47
CA THR A 542 -6.64 19.85 -24.44
C THR A 542 -6.63 18.80 -25.54
N ASN A 543 -6.41 19.24 -26.78
CA ASN A 543 -6.02 18.38 -27.90
C ASN A 543 -4.93 19.07 -28.73
N ALA A 544 -4.56 18.48 -29.87
CA ALA A 544 -3.54 19.03 -30.76
C ALA A 544 -3.88 20.41 -31.36
N VAL A 545 -5.16 20.84 -31.33
CA VAL A 545 -5.62 22.14 -31.84
C VAL A 545 -5.59 23.22 -30.76
N GLY A 546 -5.84 22.88 -29.50
CA GLY A 546 -5.72 23.83 -28.40
C GLY A 546 -6.39 23.40 -27.11
N GLU A 547 -6.26 24.26 -26.11
CA GLU A 547 -6.91 24.13 -24.81
C GLU A 547 -8.31 24.75 -24.86
N SER A 548 -9.30 24.05 -24.30
CA SER A 548 -10.66 24.54 -24.18
C SER A 548 -10.78 25.62 -23.11
N VAL A 549 -11.94 26.28 -23.06
CA VAL A 549 -12.26 27.17 -21.92
C VAL A 549 -12.41 26.36 -20.63
N ASN A 550 -12.23 27.02 -19.47
CA ASN A 550 -12.41 26.38 -18.17
C ASN A 550 -13.82 25.76 -18.04
N SER A 551 -13.89 24.59 -17.42
CA SER A 551 -15.16 24.03 -16.91
C SER A 551 -15.85 25.00 -15.94
N ALA A 552 -17.09 24.67 -15.57
CA ALA A 552 -17.68 25.23 -14.35
C ALA A 552 -16.76 24.96 -13.15
N THR A 553 -16.67 25.92 -12.23
CA THR A 553 -15.85 25.80 -11.03
C THR A 553 -16.45 24.82 -10.03
N ALA A 554 -15.67 23.86 -9.56
CA ALA A 554 -15.99 23.01 -8.42
C ALA A 554 -15.17 23.43 -7.20
N THR A 555 -15.67 23.18 -5.99
CA THR A 555 -14.98 23.61 -4.77
C THR A 555 -15.05 22.52 -3.72
N ALA A 556 -13.98 22.37 -2.94
CA ALA A 556 -13.97 21.49 -1.79
C ALA A 556 -13.06 22.06 -0.69
N THR A 557 -13.42 21.79 0.56
CA THR A 557 -12.64 22.13 1.75
C THR A 557 -12.14 20.82 2.36
N PRO A 558 -10.87 20.42 2.14
CA PRO A 558 -10.26 19.29 2.83
C PRO A 558 -10.49 19.38 4.33
N VAL A 559 -10.81 18.26 4.94
CA VAL A 559 -11.03 18.16 6.38
C VAL A 559 -10.12 17.09 6.92
N ALA A 560 -9.53 17.33 8.10
CA ALA A 560 -8.69 16.33 8.72
C ALA A 560 -9.46 15.01 8.83
N GLY A 561 -8.86 13.94 8.31
CA GLY A 561 -9.42 12.62 8.45
C GLY A 561 -9.48 12.29 9.92
N VAL A 562 -10.68 12.08 10.45
CA VAL A 562 -10.84 11.44 11.74
C VAL A 562 -10.23 10.04 11.60
N THR A 563 -9.26 9.70 12.44
CA THR A 563 -8.78 8.31 12.60
C THR A 563 -9.55 7.68 13.74
N ALA A 564 -9.72 6.34 13.73
CA ALA A 564 -10.29 5.66 14.88
C ALA A 564 -9.45 6.01 16.13
N PRO A 565 -10.06 6.20 17.31
CA PRO A 565 -9.31 6.60 18.49
C PRO A 565 -8.34 5.50 18.90
N ALA A 566 -7.33 5.85 19.71
CA ALA A 566 -6.49 4.83 20.35
C ALA A 566 -7.33 3.97 21.32
N ALA A 567 -6.88 2.75 21.60
CA ALA A 567 -7.51 1.90 22.61
C ALA A 567 -7.50 2.61 23.99
N PRO A 568 -8.60 2.55 24.76
CA PRO A 568 -8.62 3.09 26.12
C PRO A 568 -7.55 2.41 26.98
N THR A 569 -6.91 3.18 27.87
CA THR A 569 -5.87 2.70 28.78
C THR A 569 -6.36 2.73 30.24
N ALA A 570 -5.60 2.09 31.13
CA ALA A 570 -5.87 2.04 32.57
C ALA A 570 -7.31 1.58 32.92
N LEU A 571 -7.83 0.58 32.20
CA LEU A 571 -9.10 -0.04 32.57
C LEU A 571 -8.96 -0.74 33.93
N THR A 572 -9.78 -0.34 34.89
CA THR A 572 -9.89 -0.99 36.21
C THR A 572 -11.28 -1.60 36.38
N ALA A 573 -11.36 -2.65 37.19
CA ALA A 573 -12.60 -3.34 37.53
C ALA A 573 -12.68 -3.56 39.05
N THR A 574 -13.66 -2.95 39.70
CA THR A 574 -13.89 -3.04 41.14
C THR A 574 -15.14 -3.86 41.41
N ALA A 575 -14.99 -4.96 42.16
CA ALA A 575 -16.10 -5.83 42.54
C ALA A 575 -17.04 -5.14 43.55
N GLY A 576 -18.34 -5.40 43.41
CA GLY A 576 -19.36 -5.09 44.42
C GLY A 576 -20.36 -6.24 44.54
N ASN A 577 -21.44 -6.03 45.28
CA ASN A 577 -22.51 -7.02 45.39
C ASN A 577 -23.29 -7.14 44.08
N ALA A 578 -23.19 -8.30 43.43
CA ALA A 578 -23.83 -8.60 42.16
C ALA A 578 -23.52 -7.57 41.06
N GLN A 579 -22.37 -6.88 41.15
CA GLN A 579 -21.96 -5.86 40.19
C GLN A 579 -20.44 -5.70 40.09
N VAL A 580 -19.98 -5.10 39.00
CA VAL A 580 -18.60 -4.62 38.81
C VAL A 580 -18.64 -3.20 38.28
N SER A 581 -17.94 -2.28 38.96
CA SER A 581 -17.73 -0.91 38.47
C SER A 581 -16.43 -0.83 37.67
N LEU A 582 -16.51 -0.28 36.48
CA LEU A 582 -15.38 -0.11 35.54
C LEU A 582 -15.05 1.37 35.39
N THR A 583 -13.76 1.69 35.33
CA THR A 583 -13.27 3.03 34.94
C THR A 583 -12.07 2.90 34.00
N TRP A 584 -11.87 3.85 33.09
CA TRP A 584 -10.74 3.88 32.16
C TRP A 584 -10.30 5.32 31.86
N THR A 585 -9.13 5.48 31.23
CA THR A 585 -8.67 6.78 30.73
C THR A 585 -9.26 7.08 29.36
N ALA A 586 -9.69 8.32 29.14
CA ALA A 586 -10.28 8.75 27.87
C ALA A 586 -9.28 8.68 26.70
N SER A 587 -9.74 8.22 25.54
CA SER A 587 -8.97 8.25 24.29
C SER A 587 -9.20 9.56 23.54
N THR A 588 -8.12 10.23 23.11
CA THR A 588 -8.21 11.44 22.28
C THR A 588 -9.00 11.16 20.99
N GLY A 589 -10.00 12.00 20.70
CA GLY A 589 -10.83 11.88 19.51
C GLY A 589 -11.95 10.85 19.60
N ALA A 590 -12.16 10.20 20.75
CA ALA A 590 -13.31 9.32 20.98
C ALA A 590 -14.58 10.13 21.26
N THR A 591 -15.70 9.74 20.64
CA THR A 591 -17.04 10.27 20.93
C THR A 591 -17.83 9.38 21.87
N SER A 592 -17.49 8.08 21.94
CA SER A 592 -18.11 7.12 22.86
C SER A 592 -17.24 5.88 23.06
N TYR A 593 -17.68 4.96 23.92
CA TYR A 593 -17.00 3.69 24.22
C TYR A 593 -17.97 2.50 24.17
N ASN A 594 -17.44 1.33 23.79
CA ASN A 594 -18.12 0.04 23.89
C ASN A 594 -17.45 -0.79 24.99
N VAL A 595 -18.23 -1.22 25.98
CA VAL A 595 -17.82 -2.09 27.08
C VAL A 595 -18.18 -3.53 26.75
N LYS A 596 -17.20 -4.43 26.84
CA LYS A 596 -17.36 -5.84 26.49
C LYS A 596 -16.98 -6.73 27.66
N ARG A 597 -17.64 -7.89 27.78
CA ARG A 597 -17.49 -8.86 28.88
C ARG A 597 -17.30 -10.28 28.36
N ALA A 598 -16.49 -11.06 29.07
CA ALA A 598 -16.30 -12.50 28.88
C ALA A 598 -16.25 -13.25 30.23
N LEU A 599 -16.41 -14.57 30.18
CA LEU A 599 -16.16 -15.48 31.31
C LEU A 599 -14.73 -16.06 31.30
N SER A 600 -13.91 -15.68 30.31
CA SER A 600 -12.50 -16.08 30.18
C SER A 600 -11.65 -14.86 29.83
N ALA A 601 -10.40 -14.84 30.30
CA ALA A 601 -9.44 -13.77 30.04
C ALA A 601 -9.10 -13.60 28.55
N THR A 602 -9.22 -14.67 27.76
CA THR A 602 -8.94 -14.66 26.31
C THR A 602 -10.21 -14.46 25.47
N GLY A 603 -11.37 -14.28 26.11
CA GLY A 603 -12.65 -14.15 25.43
C GLY A 603 -13.35 -15.49 25.15
N PRO A 604 -14.33 -15.52 24.22
CA PRO A 604 -14.78 -14.40 23.40
C PRO A 604 -15.47 -13.30 24.23
N PHE A 605 -15.19 -12.03 23.91
CA PHE A 605 -15.80 -10.88 24.55
C PHE A 605 -17.09 -10.46 23.81
N THR A 606 -18.14 -10.20 24.57
CA THR A 606 -19.46 -9.76 24.07
C THR A 606 -19.73 -8.33 24.52
N THR A 607 -20.23 -7.47 23.64
CA THR A 607 -20.59 -6.09 24.01
C THR A 607 -21.77 -6.10 24.95
N ILE A 608 -21.59 -5.56 26.16
CA ILE A 608 -22.64 -5.44 27.18
C ILE A 608 -23.19 -4.02 27.31
N ALA A 609 -22.44 -3.02 26.83
CA ALA A 609 -22.90 -1.65 26.68
C ALA A 609 -22.20 -1.00 25.48
N ALA A 610 -22.96 -0.27 24.68
CA ALA A 610 -22.46 0.46 23.53
C ALA A 610 -22.73 1.95 23.68
N ASN A 611 -21.92 2.78 23.02
CA ASN A 611 -22.05 4.23 23.00
C ASN A 611 -22.01 4.91 24.40
N VAL A 612 -21.24 4.36 25.33
CA VAL A 612 -21.00 4.97 26.64
C VAL A 612 -20.25 6.29 26.43
N SER A 613 -20.84 7.42 26.80
CA SER A 613 -20.24 8.75 26.59
C SER A 613 -19.21 9.14 27.67
N GLY A 614 -19.32 8.55 28.86
CA GLY A 614 -18.36 8.73 29.96
C GLY A 614 -17.21 7.72 29.94
N THR A 615 -16.32 7.83 30.92
CA THR A 615 -15.18 6.93 31.12
C THR A 615 -15.39 5.93 32.26
N SER A 616 -16.65 5.64 32.58
CA SER A 616 -17.04 4.67 33.59
C SER A 616 -18.31 3.91 33.19
N TYR A 617 -18.45 2.69 33.72
CA TYR A 617 -19.64 1.87 33.52
C TYR A 617 -19.79 0.86 34.66
N THR A 618 -21.00 0.73 35.22
CA THR A 618 -21.30 -0.30 36.23
C THR A 618 -22.09 -1.43 35.59
N ASN A 619 -21.50 -2.62 35.56
CA ASN A 619 -22.16 -3.83 35.10
C ASN A 619 -22.86 -4.52 36.28
N THR A 620 -24.19 -4.50 36.31
CA THR A 620 -25.02 -5.03 37.42
C THR A 620 -25.58 -6.42 37.11
N ALA A 621 -26.38 -6.97 38.04
CA ALA A 621 -27.06 -8.27 37.90
C ALA A 621 -26.11 -9.44 37.61
N LEU A 622 -24.91 -9.39 38.20
CA LEU A 622 -23.90 -10.43 38.10
C LEU A 622 -24.06 -11.48 39.19
N THR A 623 -23.61 -12.70 38.91
CA THR A 623 -23.58 -13.77 39.90
C THR A 623 -22.35 -13.60 40.80
N ASN A 624 -22.58 -13.46 42.10
CA ASN A 624 -21.49 -13.43 43.08
C ASN A 624 -20.68 -14.73 43.04
N GLY A 625 -19.36 -14.62 43.22
CA GLY A 625 -18.40 -15.72 43.11
C GLY A 625 -17.98 -16.07 41.67
N THR A 626 -18.58 -15.46 40.65
CA THR A 626 -18.17 -15.65 39.25
C THR A 626 -17.21 -14.54 38.81
N THR A 627 -16.02 -14.91 38.30
CA THR A 627 -15.07 -13.93 37.74
C THR A 627 -15.52 -13.50 36.35
N TYR A 628 -15.60 -12.19 36.13
CA TYR A 628 -15.90 -11.59 34.84
C TYR A 628 -14.70 -10.81 34.33
N HIS A 629 -14.41 -10.95 33.04
CA HIS A 629 -13.33 -10.24 32.34
C HIS A 629 -13.92 -9.17 31.43
N TYR A 630 -13.30 -7.99 31.40
CA TYR A 630 -13.78 -6.82 30.68
C TYR A 630 -12.70 -6.22 29.80
N VAL A 631 -13.13 -5.70 28.66
CA VAL A 631 -12.35 -4.81 27.81
C VAL A 631 -13.22 -3.65 27.34
N VAL A 632 -12.60 -2.51 27.07
CA VAL A 632 -13.29 -1.32 26.54
C VAL A 632 -12.63 -0.91 25.23
N SER A 633 -13.42 -0.39 24.30
CA SER A 633 -12.94 0.13 23.01
C SER A 633 -13.57 1.50 22.78
N ALA A 634 -12.79 2.44 22.26
CA ALA A 634 -13.22 3.79 21.93
C ALA A 634 -13.84 3.81 20.52
N VAL A 635 -14.77 4.73 20.29
CA VAL A 635 -15.51 4.87 19.04
C VAL A 635 -15.56 6.34 18.65
N ASN A 636 -15.35 6.62 17.37
CA ASN A 636 -15.73 7.87 16.74
C ASN A 636 -16.27 7.62 15.32
N THR A 637 -16.49 8.67 14.55
CA THR A 637 -17.01 8.58 13.18
C THR A 637 -16.08 7.86 12.20
N ALA A 638 -14.80 7.66 12.56
CA ALA A 638 -13.83 6.91 11.76
C ALA A 638 -13.81 5.41 12.08
N GLY A 639 -14.47 4.98 13.16
CA GLY A 639 -14.57 3.59 13.55
C GLY A 639 -14.23 3.32 15.02
N GLN A 640 -14.15 2.03 15.34
CA GLN A 640 -13.88 1.52 16.67
C GLN A 640 -12.39 1.19 16.83
N SER A 641 -11.81 1.55 17.98
CA SER A 641 -10.44 1.22 18.34
C SER A 641 -10.25 -0.28 18.61
N ALA A 642 -8.99 -0.70 18.75
CA ALA A 642 -8.67 -1.95 19.43
C ALA A 642 -9.21 -1.95 20.89
N ASN A 643 -9.34 -3.14 21.47
CA ASN A 643 -9.71 -3.30 22.88
C ASN A 643 -8.57 -2.84 23.80
N SER A 644 -8.92 -2.32 24.98
CA SER A 644 -8.00 -2.10 26.09
C SER A 644 -7.35 -3.41 26.57
N ALA A 645 -6.34 -3.29 27.44
CA ALA A 645 -5.92 -4.43 28.27
C ALA A 645 -7.13 -4.97 29.08
N VAL A 646 -7.12 -6.27 29.34
CA VAL A 646 -8.19 -6.96 30.06
C VAL A 646 -8.12 -6.61 31.55
N ALA A 647 -9.25 -6.21 32.13
CA ALA A 647 -9.45 -6.11 33.58
C ALA A 647 -10.44 -7.19 34.04
N SER A 648 -10.35 -7.64 35.28
CA SER A 648 -11.27 -8.66 35.81
C SER A 648 -11.62 -8.40 37.26
N ALA A 649 -12.83 -8.79 37.64
CA ALA A 649 -13.31 -8.73 39.01
C ALA A 649 -14.30 -9.87 39.29
N THR A 650 -14.37 -10.29 40.55
CA THR A 650 -15.29 -11.32 41.04
C THR A 650 -16.24 -10.67 42.03
N PRO A 651 -17.50 -10.36 41.64
CA PRO A 651 -18.52 -9.86 42.55
C PRO A 651 -18.68 -10.76 43.77
N GLN A 652 -18.89 -10.18 44.94
CA GLN A 652 -19.06 -10.91 46.19
C GLN A 652 -20.29 -10.39 46.93
N SER A 653 -21.02 -11.30 47.58
CA SER A 653 -22.15 -10.89 48.41
C SER A 653 -21.64 -10.13 49.61
N VAL A 654 -22.24 -8.99 49.91
CA VAL A 654 -22.02 -8.32 51.19
C VAL A 654 -22.64 -9.20 52.27
N VAL A 655 -21.81 -9.66 53.21
CA VAL A 655 -22.26 -10.45 54.38
C VAL A 655 -22.81 -9.47 55.40
N VAL A 656 -24.12 -9.45 55.60
CA VAL A 656 -24.72 -8.78 56.77
C VAL A 656 -24.61 -9.76 57.95
N PRO A 657 -23.90 -9.43 59.03
CA PRO A 657 -23.83 -10.30 60.18
C PRO A 657 -25.22 -10.47 60.80
N THR A 658 -25.65 -11.71 61.05
CA THR A 658 -26.88 -12.00 61.80
C THR A 658 -26.56 -12.01 63.29
N SER A 659 -26.68 -10.86 63.94
CA SER A 659 -26.65 -10.71 65.39
C SER A 659 -27.99 -10.22 65.92
N ASP A 660 -28.27 -10.47 67.19
CA ASP A 660 -29.42 -9.91 67.89
C ASP A 660 -29.20 -8.45 68.33
N LEU A 661 -28.03 -7.87 68.02
CA LEU A 661 -27.73 -6.46 68.26
C LEU A 661 -28.02 -5.63 67.00
N VAL A 662 -28.73 -4.51 67.19
CA VAL A 662 -29.14 -3.61 66.11
C VAL A 662 -28.73 -2.18 66.43
N VAL A 663 -28.15 -1.48 65.45
CA VAL A 663 -27.93 -0.02 65.55
C VAL A 663 -29.03 0.70 64.81
N GLN A 664 -29.71 1.58 65.55
CA GLN A 664 -30.64 2.54 64.99
C GLN A 664 -29.96 3.89 64.82
N TYR A 665 -30.30 4.59 63.74
CA TYR A 665 -29.79 5.92 63.40
C TYR A 665 -30.96 6.89 63.19
N ARG A 666 -30.70 8.16 63.51
CA ARG A 666 -31.47 9.30 63.00
C ARG A 666 -30.53 10.48 62.71
N ALA A 667 -30.89 11.27 61.72
CA ALA A 667 -30.25 12.53 61.40
C ALA A 667 -30.68 13.59 62.43
N GLY A 668 -29.75 14.01 63.31
CA GLY A 668 -29.96 15.13 64.23
C GLY A 668 -29.85 16.49 63.56
N ASP A 669 -29.17 16.52 62.41
CA ASP A 669 -29.14 17.60 61.44
C ASP A 669 -29.38 17.01 60.06
N THR A 670 -30.28 17.62 59.29
CA THR A 670 -30.58 17.17 57.91
C THR A 670 -29.91 18.03 56.86
N ASN A 671 -29.22 19.10 57.27
CA ASN A 671 -28.52 20.00 56.36
C ASN A 671 -27.13 19.46 56.02
N ALA A 672 -27.00 18.85 54.85
CA ALA A 672 -25.78 18.19 54.41
C ALA A 672 -24.59 19.12 54.08
N GLN A 673 -24.72 20.44 54.24
CA GLN A 673 -23.76 21.43 53.71
C GLN A 673 -23.25 22.42 54.76
N ASP A 674 -23.32 22.07 56.05
CA ASP A 674 -22.88 22.95 57.13
C ASP A 674 -21.65 22.43 57.88
N SER A 675 -21.22 23.20 58.88
CA SER A 675 -20.00 22.95 59.66
C SER A 675 -20.08 21.78 60.64
N GLN A 676 -21.20 21.05 60.73
CA GLN A 676 -21.42 20.03 61.76
C GLN A 676 -22.19 18.81 61.24
N ILE A 677 -21.65 17.61 61.45
CA ILE A 677 -22.39 16.36 61.22
C ILE A 677 -22.99 15.90 62.55
N LYS A 678 -24.31 15.67 62.61
CA LYS A 678 -25.01 15.26 63.85
C LYS A 678 -25.71 13.90 63.75
N PRO A 679 -24.96 12.78 63.75
CA PRO A 679 -25.57 11.46 63.70
C PRO A 679 -25.97 11.00 65.11
N TYR A 680 -27.22 10.61 65.29
CA TYR A 680 -27.72 10.13 66.58
C TYR A 680 -27.98 8.63 66.55
N PHE A 681 -27.55 7.93 67.59
CA PHE A 681 -27.56 6.46 67.65
C PHE A 681 -28.40 5.92 68.80
N ASN A 682 -28.89 4.69 68.64
CA ASN A 682 -29.45 3.87 69.71
C ASN A 682 -29.13 2.40 69.40
N ILE A 683 -28.48 1.68 70.34
CA ILE A 683 -28.22 0.25 70.19
C ILE A 683 -29.34 -0.52 70.89
N LYS A 684 -29.98 -1.44 70.18
CA LYS A 684 -30.97 -2.38 70.73
C LYS A 684 -30.36 -3.76 70.88
N ASN A 685 -30.65 -4.39 72.01
CA ASN A 685 -30.36 -5.79 72.24
C ASN A 685 -31.65 -6.60 72.14
N LEU A 686 -31.85 -7.25 71.00
CA LEU A 686 -32.98 -8.14 70.73
C LEU A 686 -32.73 -9.56 71.25
N GLY A 687 -31.55 -9.82 71.80
CA GLY A 687 -31.12 -11.12 72.27
C GLY A 687 -31.62 -11.45 73.66
N SER A 688 -31.31 -12.66 74.11
CA SER A 688 -31.76 -13.20 75.40
C SER A 688 -30.79 -12.99 76.56
N THR A 689 -29.60 -12.43 76.31
CA THR A 689 -28.56 -12.18 77.31
C THR A 689 -28.15 -10.71 77.34
N ALA A 690 -27.70 -10.22 78.50
CA ALA A 690 -27.19 -8.86 78.61
C ALA A 690 -25.84 -8.71 77.86
N VAL A 691 -25.64 -7.56 77.22
CA VAL A 691 -24.41 -7.23 76.48
C VAL A 691 -23.73 -6.03 77.14
N ASN A 692 -22.46 -6.19 77.52
CA ASN A 692 -21.68 -5.08 78.08
C ASN A 692 -21.36 -4.06 77.00
N LEU A 693 -21.61 -2.78 77.28
CA LEU A 693 -21.32 -1.71 76.32
C LEU A 693 -19.83 -1.58 76.06
N SER A 694 -18.98 -1.92 77.03
CA SER A 694 -17.51 -1.90 76.88
C SER A 694 -16.99 -2.83 75.78
N ASP A 695 -17.78 -3.83 75.39
CA ASP A 695 -17.42 -4.75 74.31
C ASP A 695 -17.84 -4.22 72.94
N LEU A 696 -18.63 -3.14 72.91
CA LEU A 696 -19.26 -2.59 71.70
C LEU A 696 -18.50 -1.39 71.13
N LYS A 697 -18.52 -1.31 69.80
CA LYS A 697 -18.04 -0.14 69.05
C LYS A 697 -18.97 0.20 67.90
N ILE A 698 -19.38 1.46 67.79
CA ILE A 698 -20.13 1.98 66.63
C ILE A 698 -19.13 2.60 65.65
N ARG A 699 -19.28 2.40 64.33
CA ARG A 699 -18.62 3.24 63.32
C ARG A 699 -19.62 3.93 62.41
N TYR A 700 -19.45 5.23 62.27
CA TYR A 700 -20.17 6.07 61.30
C TYR A 700 -19.17 6.57 60.26
N TYR A 701 -19.44 6.26 59.00
CA TYR A 701 -18.56 6.49 57.86
C TYR A 701 -18.92 7.78 57.15
N PHE A 702 -17.92 8.66 57.01
CA PHE A 702 -18.06 10.00 56.47
C PHE A 702 -16.79 10.40 55.70
N SER A 703 -16.89 11.43 54.88
CA SER A 703 -15.81 12.07 54.14
C SER A 703 -15.36 13.32 54.89
N LYS A 704 -14.10 13.35 55.33
CA LYS A 704 -13.58 14.43 56.19
C LYS A 704 -13.51 15.82 55.53
N GLU A 705 -13.48 15.89 54.20
CA GLU A 705 -13.36 17.11 53.38
C GLU A 705 -12.34 18.15 53.88
N GLY A 706 -11.18 18.19 53.24
CA GLY A 706 -10.08 19.10 53.59
C GLY A 706 -9.07 18.49 54.58
N SER A 707 -8.13 19.30 55.03
CA SER A 707 -6.99 18.85 55.86
C SER A 707 -7.11 19.18 57.35
N ALA A 708 -8.14 19.94 57.75
CA ALA A 708 -8.36 20.31 59.14
C ALA A 708 -8.56 19.08 60.03
N ALA A 709 -8.09 19.15 61.28
CA ALA A 709 -8.30 18.07 62.24
C ALA A 709 -9.79 17.96 62.62
N MET A 710 -10.25 16.73 62.86
CA MET A 710 -11.61 16.44 63.34
C MET A 710 -11.66 16.53 64.86
N ASP A 711 -12.78 17.04 65.37
CA ASP A 711 -13.14 17.02 66.78
C ASP A 711 -14.64 16.73 66.93
N SER A 712 -15.09 16.43 68.15
CA SER A 712 -16.49 16.06 68.40
C SER A 712 -16.94 16.32 69.83
N ALA A 713 -18.27 16.44 69.98
CA ALA A 713 -18.94 16.46 71.26
C ALA A 713 -20.01 15.37 71.33
N ILE A 714 -20.23 14.84 72.54
CA ILE A 714 -21.47 14.10 72.86
C ILE A 714 -22.42 15.11 73.49
N ASP A 715 -23.37 15.61 72.71
CA ASP A 715 -24.31 16.63 73.17
C ASP A 715 -25.28 16.05 74.21
N TYR A 716 -25.60 14.76 74.10
CA TYR A 716 -26.36 13.99 75.09
C TYR A 716 -26.11 12.48 74.94
N ALA A 717 -26.05 11.74 76.04
CA ALA A 717 -26.12 10.27 76.01
C ALA A 717 -26.74 9.73 77.29
N GLN A 718 -27.76 8.87 77.17
CA GLN A 718 -28.41 8.25 78.34
C GLN A 718 -27.46 7.32 79.13
N VAL A 719 -26.46 6.74 78.45
CA VAL A 719 -25.37 5.95 79.04
C VAL A 719 -24.24 6.79 79.66
N GLY A 720 -24.39 8.12 79.64
CA GLY A 720 -23.41 9.10 80.13
C GLY A 720 -22.32 9.43 79.10
N GLY A 721 -22.25 10.70 78.66
CA GLY A 721 -21.30 11.12 77.62
C GLY A 721 -19.82 10.93 78.00
N ALA A 722 -19.48 11.01 79.28
CA ALA A 722 -18.13 10.74 79.81
C ALA A 722 -17.71 9.26 79.67
N ASN A 723 -18.68 8.35 79.52
CA ASN A 723 -18.42 6.92 79.33
C ASN A 723 -18.23 6.54 77.85
N ILE A 724 -18.42 7.46 76.91
CA ILE A 724 -18.16 7.22 75.50
C ILE A 724 -16.72 7.68 75.22
N GLN A 725 -16.01 7.03 74.30
CA GLN A 725 -14.73 7.42 73.73
C GLN A 725 -14.90 7.57 72.23
N ARG A 726 -14.25 8.55 71.59
CA ARG A 726 -14.35 8.82 70.15
C ARG A 726 -12.97 8.78 69.54
N THR A 727 -12.81 8.01 68.47
CA THR A 727 -11.58 7.95 67.69
C THR A 727 -11.91 8.24 66.24
N PHE A 728 -11.14 9.12 65.60
CA PHE A 728 -11.33 9.49 64.20
C PHE A 728 -10.30 8.82 63.30
N THR A 729 -10.75 8.45 62.11
CA THR A 729 -9.93 8.28 60.91
C THR A 729 -10.37 9.32 59.87
N ASP A 730 -9.77 9.30 58.68
CA ASP A 730 -10.24 10.12 57.56
C ASP A 730 -11.54 9.58 56.90
N SER A 731 -11.99 8.37 57.29
CA SER A 731 -13.13 7.68 56.68
C SER A 731 -14.26 7.29 57.64
N TYR A 732 -14.04 7.35 58.96
CA TYR A 732 -15.09 7.11 59.95
C TYR A 732 -14.75 7.70 61.33
N VAL A 733 -15.80 7.87 62.14
CA VAL A 733 -15.69 8.04 63.59
C VAL A 733 -16.06 6.72 64.27
N GLU A 734 -15.25 6.28 65.24
CA GLU A 734 -15.52 5.11 66.06
C GLU A 734 -15.87 5.55 67.49
N LEU A 735 -17.04 5.11 67.98
CA LEU A 735 -17.47 5.30 69.36
C LEU A 735 -17.26 4.00 70.12
N SER A 736 -16.43 4.01 71.15
CA SER A 736 -16.29 2.92 72.12
C SER A 736 -16.84 3.34 73.48
N PHE A 737 -17.12 2.38 74.36
CA PHE A 737 -17.69 2.66 75.68
C PHE A 737 -16.75 2.18 76.79
N THR A 738 -16.68 2.92 77.89
CA THR A 738 -15.98 2.49 79.11
C THR A 738 -16.87 1.53 79.91
N SER A 739 -16.28 0.83 80.88
CA SER A 739 -17.05 -0.04 81.80
C SER A 739 -18.13 0.73 82.59
N GLY A 740 -17.97 2.04 82.78
CA GLY A 740 -18.95 2.91 83.44
C GLY A 740 -20.25 3.09 82.66
N ALA A 741 -20.29 2.74 81.36
CA ALA A 741 -21.52 2.78 80.55
C ALA A 741 -22.51 1.66 80.92
N GLY A 742 -22.07 0.61 81.63
CA GLY A 742 -22.90 -0.52 82.02
C GLY A 742 -23.17 -1.51 80.88
N SER A 743 -24.35 -2.12 80.90
CA SER A 743 -24.77 -3.15 79.93
C SER A 743 -26.20 -2.93 79.44
N ILE A 744 -26.46 -3.33 78.20
CA ILE A 744 -27.80 -3.40 77.63
C ILE A 744 -28.40 -4.74 78.01
N GLN A 745 -29.43 -4.73 78.87
CA GLN A 745 -30.15 -5.95 79.24
C GLN A 745 -30.83 -6.60 78.02
N ALA A 746 -31.18 -7.89 78.13
CA ALA A 746 -31.97 -8.59 77.11
C ALA A 746 -33.28 -7.82 76.82
N GLY A 747 -33.58 -7.58 75.53
CA GLY A 747 -34.70 -6.73 75.09
C GLY A 747 -34.54 -5.22 75.35
N GLY A 748 -33.41 -4.81 75.93
CA GLY A 748 -33.12 -3.42 76.31
C GLY A 748 -32.47 -2.60 75.18
N GLN A 749 -32.16 -1.34 75.50
CA GLN A 749 -31.47 -0.42 74.58
C GLN A 749 -30.62 0.62 75.32
N THR A 750 -29.69 1.27 74.61
CA THR A 750 -28.85 2.35 75.18
C THR A 750 -29.61 3.63 75.46
N GLY A 751 -30.71 3.84 74.73
CA GLY A 751 -31.28 5.18 74.60
C GLY A 751 -30.44 6.05 73.68
N ASP A 752 -30.78 7.33 73.63
CA ASP A 752 -30.21 8.30 72.69
C ASP A 752 -28.71 8.55 72.98
N ILE A 753 -27.91 8.53 71.92
CA ILE A 753 -26.50 8.93 71.87
C ILE A 753 -26.38 9.97 70.76
N GLN A 754 -26.26 11.24 71.15
CA GLN A 754 -26.20 12.39 70.25
C GLN A 754 -24.75 12.80 70.02
N LEU A 755 -24.18 12.35 68.90
CA LEU A 755 -22.87 12.80 68.46
C LEU A 755 -23.01 14.07 67.62
N ARG A 756 -22.08 15.00 67.83
CA ARG A 756 -21.81 16.12 66.91
C ARG A 756 -20.34 16.11 66.54
N MET A 757 -20.06 16.13 65.25
CA MET A 757 -18.70 16.18 64.69
C MET A 757 -18.48 17.53 64.02
N TYR A 758 -17.27 18.05 64.10
CA TYR A 758 -16.89 19.30 63.44
C TYR A 758 -15.39 19.30 63.11
N LYS A 759 -15.00 20.08 62.10
CA LYS A 759 -13.59 20.39 61.86
C LYS A 759 -13.15 21.49 62.82
N THR A 760 -11.89 21.43 63.24
CA THR A 760 -11.26 22.44 64.11
C THR A 760 -11.29 23.86 63.53
N ASP A 761 -11.41 24.00 62.22
CA ASP A 761 -11.54 25.27 61.51
C ASP A 761 -12.99 25.69 61.20
N TRP A 762 -13.98 24.88 61.61
CA TRP A 762 -15.42 25.07 61.34
C TRP A 762 -15.79 25.18 59.85
N SER A 763 -14.95 24.70 58.94
CA SER A 763 -15.33 24.62 57.52
C SER A 763 -16.48 23.63 57.31
N ASN A 764 -17.31 23.87 56.30
CA ASN A 764 -18.48 23.03 56.01
C ASN A 764 -18.09 21.63 55.53
N PHE A 765 -18.95 20.64 55.80
CA PHE A 765 -18.94 19.31 55.20
C PHE A 765 -19.84 19.25 53.97
N ASP A 766 -19.63 18.23 53.15
CA ASP A 766 -20.60 17.77 52.15
C ASP A 766 -21.05 16.36 52.54
N GLU A 767 -22.13 16.24 53.31
CA GLU A 767 -22.63 14.94 53.75
C GLU A 767 -23.35 14.17 52.63
N THR A 768 -23.55 14.76 51.44
CA THR A 768 -24.26 14.07 50.34
C THR A 768 -23.48 12.89 49.77
N ASN A 769 -22.16 12.86 50.00
CA ASN A 769 -21.27 11.78 49.62
C ASN A 769 -20.98 10.79 50.76
N ASP A 770 -21.49 11.04 51.97
CA ASP A 770 -21.20 10.23 53.16
C ASP A 770 -21.98 8.92 53.13
N TYR A 771 -21.27 7.81 53.35
CA TYR A 771 -21.88 6.49 53.32
C TYR A 771 -22.98 6.34 54.38
N SER A 772 -22.73 6.79 55.61
CA SER A 772 -23.67 6.61 56.73
C SER A 772 -24.80 7.62 56.79
N PHE A 773 -24.75 8.70 56.01
CA PHE A 773 -25.74 9.78 56.06
C PHE A 773 -26.99 9.47 55.24
N ASP A 774 -28.17 9.81 55.80
CA ASP A 774 -29.43 9.86 55.06
C ASP A 774 -30.34 10.91 55.73
N PRO A 775 -30.56 12.08 55.09
CA PRO A 775 -31.31 13.18 55.68
C PRO A 775 -32.80 12.86 55.84
N THR A 776 -33.30 11.78 55.23
CA THR A 776 -34.69 11.34 55.38
C THR A 776 -34.95 10.62 56.70
N LYS A 777 -33.91 10.20 57.43
CA LYS A 777 -34.02 9.47 58.71
C LYS A 777 -34.21 10.42 59.88
N THR A 778 -35.32 11.15 59.90
CA THR A 778 -35.65 12.11 60.98
C THR A 778 -36.16 11.47 62.28
N SER A 779 -36.28 10.14 62.31
CA SER A 779 -36.65 9.32 63.46
C SER A 779 -35.81 8.03 63.49
N TYR A 780 -35.62 7.43 64.66
CA TYR A 780 -34.81 6.21 64.78
C TYR A 780 -35.33 5.07 63.91
N GLN A 781 -34.46 4.61 63.01
CA GLN A 781 -34.69 3.42 62.20
C GLN A 781 -33.44 2.54 62.25
N ASP A 782 -33.64 1.23 62.13
CA ASP A 782 -32.54 0.27 61.96
C ASP A 782 -31.75 0.68 60.72
N TRP A 783 -30.45 0.87 60.90
CA TRP A 783 -29.61 1.48 59.87
C TRP A 783 -28.35 0.67 59.68
N ASN A 784 -28.31 -0.04 58.56
CA ASN A 784 -27.22 -0.94 58.23
C ASN A 784 -26.02 -0.22 57.62
N LYS A 785 -26.09 1.10 57.34
CA LYS A 785 -24.93 1.89 56.93
C LYS A 785 -24.13 2.45 58.10
N VAL A 786 -24.46 2.04 59.31
CA VAL A 786 -23.68 2.27 60.53
C VAL A 786 -23.39 0.90 61.13
N THR A 787 -22.12 0.64 61.41
CA THR A 787 -21.69 -0.69 61.82
C THR A 787 -21.53 -0.80 63.32
N LEU A 788 -21.83 -1.98 63.88
CA LEU A 788 -21.54 -2.34 65.26
C LEU A 788 -20.54 -3.49 65.30
N TYR A 789 -19.57 -3.38 66.20
CA TYR A 789 -18.65 -4.46 66.51
C TYR A 789 -18.83 -4.90 67.96
N GLN A 790 -18.70 -6.19 68.21
CA GLN A 790 -18.64 -6.77 69.55
C GLN A 790 -17.34 -7.57 69.69
N GLY A 791 -16.49 -7.21 70.65
CA GLY A 791 -15.19 -7.86 70.84
C GLY A 791 -14.28 -7.80 69.60
N GLY A 792 -14.45 -6.77 68.75
CA GLY A 792 -13.71 -6.60 67.49
C GLY A 792 -14.33 -7.24 66.26
N ASN A 793 -15.37 -8.06 66.39
CA ASN A 793 -16.07 -8.68 65.26
C ASN A 793 -17.27 -7.85 64.81
N LEU A 794 -17.47 -7.69 63.50
CA LEU A 794 -18.65 -7.01 62.96
C LEU A 794 -19.91 -7.83 63.27
N VAL A 795 -20.85 -7.24 64.00
CA VAL A 795 -22.11 -7.88 64.43
C VAL A 795 -23.35 -7.21 63.86
N TRP A 796 -23.27 -5.98 63.37
CA TRP A 796 -24.38 -5.30 62.68
C TRP A 796 -23.84 -4.34 61.62
N GLY A 797 -24.62 -4.14 60.57
CA GLY A 797 -24.33 -3.19 59.50
C GLY A 797 -23.42 -3.74 58.40
N ILE A 798 -23.10 -2.86 57.46
CA ILE A 798 -22.31 -3.10 56.26
C ILE A 798 -21.19 -2.07 56.25
N GLU A 799 -19.94 -2.52 56.14
CA GLU A 799 -18.81 -1.64 55.89
C GLU A 799 -18.85 -1.11 54.44
N PRO A 800 -18.57 0.17 54.18
CA PRO A 800 -18.58 0.79 52.84
C PRO A 800 -17.55 0.22 51.87
#